data_AF-A0A1C5NA70-F1
#
_entry.id   AF-A0A1C5NA70-F1
#
_cell.length_a   1.000
_cell.length_b   1.000
_cell.length_c   1.000
_cell.angle_alpha   90.00
_cell.angle_beta   90.00
_cell.angle_gamma   90.00
#
_symmetry.space_group_name_H-M   'P 1'
#
loop_
_entity.id
_entity.type
_entity.pdbx_description
1 polymer ?
#
loop_
_entity_poly.entity_id
_entity_poly.type
_entity_poly.pdbx_seq_one_letter_code
_entity_poly.pdbx_strand_id
1 'polypeptide(L)'
;MTVLMDKIREVFVSVVPITVIVLILSFTLTPMSGSMIARFLLGAVLIIAGLSVFLLGVDLGVTPIGTLMGSMITKSNKFSIVMIAGLALGFFISVAEPDLHILASQVESVTGGTITKFSIVVVVSIGIAVLLSIGLGRIVKAFPLYKLLTVLYLVIFVMAIFTSEEFLAISFDASGATTGAMTVPFIMALAIGVSAMRRDSKSSEKDSFGLVAVASTGAVISVMAMSIIFDMDEIQGSVEIIDGSSSSVLAPFLNEITVLALESAMAVLPIMLIFLICNFISIRVEAGELGRICTGLVYNWAGLTLFLTGVNAGFLDAGRFIGHTLAENHGGWLLILIGFVIGLVTILAEPAVHVLTHQIESVTSGYVKRSYVLGALSIGVGCAVALSIIRILIPELQLWHYLLPGYAVALALMYFVPKLFVGIAFDSGGVSSGPMTATFILTFTQGAAESIEGADVLVEGFGVISMVALTPIIALQVLGLLFKIKSAGEEHAERKKPVSRYECVYFVVYKGLASRILHFARKRGVSGGTIFYGRQTAKGFWKHLFRLDHVEKEVLVIVTEQKLAYQLMRMVSKLLQFGMTGDGITFSVPVARFIGDGGDKHHITEKEKVTFMYDAINIIVNKGMAEEMLAAAQSAGAYSGTIVNARGAGQSETSRLFSLDIEPEKELLLIVVERDRTDAVIDAVNAQIDLDAPGNGIMYVQEVSRIYGQMK
;
A
#
# COMPACT_ATOMS: atom_id res chain seq x y z
N MET A 1 20.50 -11.60 -8.01
CA MET A 1 21.07 -11.12 -6.74
C MET A 1 20.36 -11.88 -5.62
N THR A 2 21.08 -12.29 -4.57
CA THR A 2 20.52 -13.12 -3.49
C THR A 2 19.53 -12.29 -2.64
N VAL A 3 18.36 -12.85 -2.30
CA VAL A 3 17.29 -12.17 -1.53
C VAL A 3 17.81 -11.50 -0.25
N LEU A 4 18.78 -12.11 0.42
CA LEU A 4 19.44 -11.54 1.60
C LEU A 4 20.19 -10.23 1.30
N MET A 5 20.81 -10.09 0.13
CA MET A 5 21.52 -8.88 -0.26
C MET A 5 20.57 -7.70 -0.46
N ASP A 6 19.36 -7.97 -0.97
CA ASP A 6 18.33 -6.94 -1.12
C ASP A 6 17.84 -6.47 0.27
N LYS A 7 17.66 -7.40 1.23
CA LYS A 7 17.34 -7.06 2.62
C LYS A 7 18.45 -6.30 3.33
N ILE A 8 19.70 -6.70 3.15
CA ILE A 8 20.85 -5.95 3.67
C ILE A 8 20.87 -4.54 3.11
N ARG A 9 20.62 -4.34 1.81
CA ARG A 9 20.56 -3.01 1.22
C ARG A 9 19.41 -2.18 1.82
N GLU A 10 18.23 -2.77 1.96
CA GLU A 10 17.05 -2.12 2.55
C GLU A 10 17.34 -1.63 3.98
N VAL A 11 17.87 -2.51 4.82
CA VAL A 11 18.23 -2.18 6.22
C VAL A 11 19.42 -1.24 6.29
N PHE A 12 20.40 -1.35 5.39
CA PHE A 12 21.55 -0.45 5.36
C PHE A 12 21.12 1.00 5.08
N VAL A 13 20.22 1.21 4.11
CA VAL A 13 19.63 2.53 3.82
C VAL A 13 18.82 3.07 5.01
N SER A 14 18.34 2.19 5.88
CA SER A 14 17.56 2.50 7.08
C SER A 14 18.44 2.92 8.26
N VAL A 15 19.41 2.11 8.64
CA VAL A 15 20.20 2.33 9.86
C VAL A 15 21.28 3.39 9.66
N VAL A 16 21.92 3.44 8.49
CA VAL A 16 23.09 4.28 8.25
C VAL A 16 22.80 5.78 8.38
N PRO A 17 21.69 6.34 7.87
CA PRO A 17 21.38 7.77 8.06
C PRO A 17 21.34 8.17 9.54
N ILE A 18 20.75 7.35 10.40
CA ILE A 18 20.69 7.59 11.85
C ILE A 18 22.09 7.46 12.46
N THR A 19 22.85 6.43 12.08
CA THR A 19 24.25 6.27 12.48
C THR A 19 25.10 7.49 12.11
N VAL A 20 24.94 8.03 10.90
CA VAL A 20 25.68 9.22 10.45
C VAL A 20 25.30 10.45 11.28
N ILE A 21 24.01 10.67 11.56
CA ILE A 21 23.58 11.78 12.42
C ILE A 21 24.18 11.64 13.81
N VAL A 22 24.11 10.45 14.41
CA VAL A 22 24.68 10.18 15.73
C VAL A 22 26.18 10.45 15.75
N LEU A 23 26.94 10.01 14.73
CA LEU A 23 28.37 10.29 14.64
C LEU A 23 28.65 11.79 14.48
N ILE A 24 27.89 12.51 13.66
CA ILE A 24 28.04 13.96 13.51
C ILE A 24 27.82 14.66 14.85
N LEU A 25 26.73 14.33 15.56
CA LEU A 25 26.45 14.88 16.89
C LEU A 25 27.56 14.53 17.88
N SER A 26 28.00 13.27 17.88
CA SER A 26 29.06 12.75 18.72
C SER A 26 30.39 13.50 18.58
N PHE A 27 30.78 13.86 17.36
CA PHE A 27 32.03 14.59 17.12
C PHE A 27 31.92 16.11 17.23
N THR A 28 30.71 16.67 17.33
CA THR A 28 30.50 18.14 17.28
C THR A 28 29.86 18.70 18.55
N LEU A 29 28.66 18.23 18.90
CA LEU A 29 27.81 18.83 19.93
C LEU A 29 27.78 18.03 21.23
N THR A 30 27.84 16.70 21.14
CA THR A 30 27.69 15.79 22.28
C THR A 30 28.86 14.80 22.34
N PRO A 31 30.06 15.21 22.78
CA PRO A 31 31.26 14.37 22.79
C PRO A 31 31.05 13.07 23.57
N MET A 32 30.94 11.95 22.86
CA MET A 32 30.81 10.61 23.47
C MET A 32 32.19 10.02 23.75
N SER A 33 32.28 9.16 24.76
CA SER A 33 33.50 8.40 25.04
C SER A 33 33.81 7.43 23.89
N GLY A 34 35.10 7.17 23.64
CA GLY A 34 35.51 6.25 22.57
C GLY A 34 34.95 4.83 22.73
N SER A 35 34.74 4.37 23.97
CA SER A 35 34.08 3.08 24.25
C SER A 35 32.61 3.11 23.85
N MET A 36 31.88 4.19 24.12
CA MET A 36 30.46 4.34 23.75
C MET A 36 30.28 4.44 22.22
N ILE A 37 31.16 5.18 21.52
CA ILE A 37 31.16 5.21 20.05
C ILE A 37 31.40 3.81 19.47
N ALA A 38 32.37 3.07 20.03
CA ALA A 38 32.65 1.70 19.60
C ALA A 38 31.46 0.75 19.84
N ARG A 39 30.77 0.86 20.98
CA ARG A 39 29.53 0.11 21.26
C ARG A 39 28.42 0.49 20.30
N PHE A 40 28.22 1.78 20.05
CA PHE A 40 27.22 2.26 19.10
C PHE A 40 27.45 1.71 17.69
N LEU A 41 28.70 1.77 17.19
CA LEU A 41 29.05 1.25 15.87
C LEU A 41 28.90 -0.27 15.78
N LEU A 42 29.31 -1.01 16.81
CA LEU A 42 29.12 -2.46 16.86
C LEU A 42 27.64 -2.83 16.94
N GLY A 43 26.86 -2.09 17.73
CA GLY A 43 25.40 -2.17 17.79
C GLY A 43 24.76 -1.91 16.44
N ALA A 44 25.16 -0.86 15.72
CA ALA A 44 24.67 -0.56 14.37
C ALA A 44 24.95 -1.70 13.37
N VAL A 45 26.13 -2.33 13.44
CA VAL A 45 26.45 -3.51 12.62
C VAL A 45 25.55 -4.70 12.96
N LEU A 46 25.33 -4.95 14.26
CA LEU A 46 24.42 -6.01 14.71
C LEU A 46 22.96 -5.75 14.34
N ILE A 47 22.49 -4.50 14.39
CA ILE A 47 21.15 -4.11 13.93
C ILE A 47 21.03 -4.36 12.43
N ILE A 48 22.02 -3.94 11.63
CA ILE A 48 21.97 -4.16 10.17
C ILE A 48 21.91 -5.65 9.85
N ALA A 49 22.79 -6.46 10.44
CA ALA A 49 22.82 -7.90 10.23
C ALA A 49 21.55 -8.57 10.78
N GLY A 50 21.16 -8.24 12.00
CA GLY A 50 20.04 -8.82 12.73
C GLY A 50 18.70 -8.52 12.06
N LEU A 51 18.40 -7.24 11.76
CA LEU A 51 17.16 -6.85 11.10
C LEU A 51 17.07 -7.43 9.68
N SER A 52 18.20 -7.56 8.95
CA SER A 52 18.20 -8.19 7.62
C SER A 52 17.84 -9.67 7.67
N VAL A 53 18.43 -10.42 8.61
CA VAL A 53 18.14 -11.84 8.81
C VAL A 53 16.73 -12.05 9.37
N PHE A 54 16.29 -11.15 10.25
CA PHE A 54 14.94 -11.12 10.80
C PHE A 54 13.88 -10.93 9.71
N LEU A 55 14.01 -9.89 8.87
CA LEU A 55 13.09 -9.62 7.76
C LEU A 55 13.06 -10.77 6.75
N LEU A 56 14.21 -11.39 6.48
CA LEU A 56 14.27 -12.61 5.66
C LEU A 56 13.50 -13.76 6.32
N GLY A 57 13.63 -13.93 7.63
CA GLY A 57 12.89 -14.92 8.41
C GLY A 57 11.37 -14.67 8.43
N VAL A 58 10.95 -13.40 8.49
CA VAL A 58 9.54 -12.99 8.36
C VAL A 58 9.00 -13.36 6.98
N ASP A 59 9.74 -13.04 5.90
CA ASP A 59 9.31 -13.35 4.52
C ASP A 59 9.23 -14.85 4.24
N LEU A 60 10.17 -15.65 4.78
CA LEU A 60 10.21 -17.10 4.58
C LEU A 60 9.31 -17.89 5.54
N GLY A 61 9.05 -17.35 6.73
CA GLY A 61 8.36 -18.03 7.82
C GLY A 61 7.01 -17.41 8.15
N VAL A 62 7.02 -16.23 8.78
CA VAL A 62 5.81 -15.61 9.37
C VAL A 62 4.77 -15.22 8.33
N THR A 63 5.17 -14.59 7.22
CA THR A 63 4.25 -14.15 6.17
C THR A 63 3.51 -15.32 5.50
N PRO A 64 4.18 -16.42 5.09
CA PRO A 64 3.51 -17.62 4.62
C PRO A 64 2.52 -18.21 5.64
N ILE A 65 2.89 -18.25 6.92
CA ILE A 65 1.99 -18.71 7.98
C ILE A 65 0.69 -17.89 7.99
N GLY A 66 0.79 -16.56 7.91
CA GLY A 66 -0.38 -15.68 7.84
C GLY A 66 -1.29 -15.99 6.66
N THR A 67 -0.71 -16.17 5.45
CA THR A 67 -1.50 -16.50 4.25
C THR A 67 -2.17 -17.87 4.32
N LEU A 68 -1.45 -18.90 4.80
CA LEU A 68 -1.95 -20.26 4.89
C LEU A 68 -3.07 -20.36 5.94
N MET A 69 -2.87 -19.73 7.10
CA MET A 69 -3.86 -19.68 8.16
C MET A 69 -5.09 -18.86 7.75
N GLY A 70 -4.91 -17.73 7.06
CA GLY A 70 -6.01 -16.96 6.47
C GLY A 70 -6.85 -17.78 5.49
N SER A 71 -6.20 -18.56 4.61
CA SER A 71 -6.90 -19.44 3.67
C SER A 71 -7.69 -20.55 4.37
N MET A 72 -7.19 -21.09 5.49
CA MET A 72 -7.86 -22.12 6.29
C MET A 72 -9.11 -21.55 6.98
N ILE A 73 -9.01 -20.35 7.55
CA ILE A 73 -10.14 -19.63 8.14
C ILE A 73 -11.22 -19.42 7.07
N THR A 74 -10.83 -19.02 5.87
CA THR A 74 -11.73 -18.80 4.73
C THR A 74 -12.42 -20.07 4.25
N LYS A 75 -11.69 -21.20 4.15
CA LYS A 75 -12.27 -22.51 3.80
C LYS A 75 -13.29 -22.99 4.83
N SER A 76 -13.11 -22.63 6.10
CA SER A 76 -14.02 -23.04 7.16
C SER A 76 -15.41 -22.42 7.03
N ASN A 77 -15.51 -21.24 6.42
CA ASN A 77 -16.73 -20.43 6.23
C ASN A 77 -17.59 -20.23 7.51
N LYS A 78 -16.99 -20.42 8.70
CA LYS A 78 -17.69 -20.30 9.99
C LYS A 78 -17.19 -19.06 10.72
N PHE A 79 -18.11 -18.14 11.00
CA PHE A 79 -17.82 -16.93 11.76
C PHE A 79 -17.11 -17.20 13.09
N SER A 80 -17.49 -18.25 13.83
CA SER A 80 -16.85 -18.60 15.11
C SER A 80 -15.38 -18.99 14.95
N ILE A 81 -14.99 -19.62 13.83
CA ILE A 81 -13.59 -20.00 13.57
C ILE A 81 -12.76 -18.75 13.28
N VAL A 82 -13.32 -17.76 12.56
CA VAL A 82 -12.68 -16.45 12.36
C VAL A 82 -12.41 -15.77 13.70
N MET A 83 -13.40 -15.78 14.61
CA MET A 83 -13.25 -15.13 15.91
C MET A 83 -12.20 -15.82 16.79
N ILE A 84 -12.24 -17.15 16.88
CA ILE A 84 -11.27 -17.93 17.68
C ILE A 84 -9.86 -17.82 17.10
N ALA A 85 -9.74 -17.93 15.77
CA ALA A 85 -8.45 -17.78 15.12
C ALA A 85 -7.90 -16.36 15.27
N GLY A 86 -8.75 -15.33 15.17
CA GLY A 86 -8.35 -13.94 15.43
C GLY A 86 -7.82 -13.72 16.84
N LEU A 87 -8.47 -14.32 17.86
CA LEU A 87 -8.00 -14.27 19.25
C LEU A 87 -6.64 -14.94 19.41
N ALA A 88 -6.52 -16.20 18.96
CA ALA A 88 -5.26 -16.94 19.10
C ALA A 88 -4.13 -16.25 18.33
N LEU A 89 -4.34 -15.97 17.05
CA LEU A 89 -3.32 -15.37 16.19
C LEU A 89 -2.92 -13.98 16.65
N GLY A 90 -3.88 -13.15 17.07
CA GLY A 90 -3.60 -11.80 17.57
C GLY A 90 -2.77 -11.81 18.85
N PHE A 91 -3.03 -12.75 19.76
CA PHE A 91 -2.24 -12.90 20.97
C PHE A 91 -0.79 -13.25 20.64
N PHE A 92 -0.57 -14.31 19.86
CA PHE A 92 0.78 -14.81 19.62
C PHE A 92 1.61 -13.94 18.68
N ILE A 93 1.00 -13.26 17.70
CA ILE A 93 1.72 -12.31 16.86
C ILE A 93 2.19 -11.10 17.68
N SER A 94 1.35 -10.60 18.58
CA SER A 94 1.71 -9.49 19.47
C SER A 94 2.82 -9.89 20.45
N VAL A 95 2.75 -11.09 21.04
CA VAL A 95 3.83 -11.61 21.90
C VAL A 95 5.16 -11.73 21.15
N ALA A 96 5.11 -11.98 19.84
CA ALA A 96 6.30 -12.10 19.01
C ALA A 96 6.84 -10.76 18.47
N GLU A 97 6.18 -9.63 18.78
CA GLU A 97 6.56 -8.33 18.23
C GLU A 97 7.78 -7.75 18.97
N PRO A 98 8.94 -7.57 18.30
CA PRO A 98 10.16 -7.03 18.92
C PRO A 98 9.96 -5.69 19.61
N ASP A 99 9.25 -4.78 18.95
CA ASP A 99 9.12 -3.39 19.40
C ASP A 99 8.36 -3.32 20.73
N LEU A 100 7.39 -4.22 20.93
CA LEU A 100 6.66 -4.37 22.19
C LEU A 100 7.59 -4.82 23.33
N HIS A 101 8.54 -5.72 23.05
CA HIS A 101 9.53 -6.14 24.06
C HIS A 101 10.51 -5.04 24.42
N ILE A 102 10.90 -4.21 23.44
CA ILE A 102 11.77 -3.05 23.67
C ILE A 102 11.04 -2.05 24.58
N LEU A 103 9.80 -1.69 24.24
CA LEU A 103 9.00 -0.79 25.07
C LEU A 103 8.79 -1.37 26.48
N ALA A 104 8.40 -2.64 26.57
CA ALA A 104 8.13 -3.27 27.87
C ALA A 104 9.39 -3.36 28.75
N SER A 105 10.57 -3.57 28.16
CA SER A 105 11.87 -3.49 28.85
C SER A 105 12.15 -2.08 29.37
N GLN A 106 11.84 -1.06 28.56
CA GLN A 106 12.00 0.33 28.99
C GLN A 106 11.03 0.69 30.12
N VAL A 107 9.75 0.29 30.04
CA VAL A 107 8.76 0.49 31.11
C VAL A 107 9.23 -0.19 32.39
N GLU A 108 9.74 -1.42 32.32
CA GLU A 108 10.28 -2.13 33.49
C GLU A 108 11.48 -1.39 34.10
N SER A 109 12.39 -0.88 33.27
CA SER A 109 13.56 -0.14 33.74
C SER A 109 13.21 1.19 34.41
N VAL A 110 12.27 1.96 33.85
CA VAL A 110 11.90 3.28 34.37
C VAL A 110 10.98 3.15 35.59
N THR A 111 10.19 2.09 35.70
CA THR A 111 9.30 1.83 36.87
C THR A 111 9.99 1.13 38.04
N GLY A 112 11.32 0.93 37.97
CA GLY A 112 12.08 0.21 38.99
C GLY A 112 11.65 -1.26 39.18
N GLY A 113 11.09 -1.88 38.13
CA GLY A 113 10.58 -3.25 38.17
C GLY A 113 9.18 -3.42 38.77
N THR A 114 8.49 -2.33 39.14
CA THR A 114 7.10 -2.38 39.62
C THR A 114 6.17 -2.96 38.56
N ILE A 115 6.38 -2.54 37.31
CA ILE A 115 5.70 -3.08 36.14
C ILE A 115 6.69 -3.98 35.41
N THR A 116 6.50 -5.30 35.53
CA THR A 116 7.36 -6.25 34.84
C THR A 116 7.15 -6.20 33.32
N LYS A 117 8.21 -6.40 32.54
CA LYS A 117 8.14 -6.49 31.08
C LYS A 117 7.09 -7.50 30.62
N PHE A 118 7.07 -8.68 31.27
CA PHE A 118 6.12 -9.74 30.94
C PHE A 118 4.66 -9.32 31.13
N SER A 119 4.36 -8.52 32.15
CA SER A 119 2.98 -8.03 32.39
C SER A 119 2.48 -7.16 31.25
N ILE A 120 3.30 -6.21 30.77
CA ILE A 120 2.95 -5.35 29.63
C ILE A 120 2.76 -6.18 28.36
N VAL A 121 3.69 -7.09 28.05
CA VAL A 121 3.59 -7.93 26.84
C VAL A 121 2.29 -8.74 26.84
N VAL A 122 1.92 -9.36 27.97
CA VAL A 122 0.70 -10.18 28.06
C VAL A 122 -0.56 -9.33 27.97
N VAL A 123 -0.64 -8.23 28.73
CA VAL A 123 -1.82 -7.35 28.76
C VAL A 123 -2.10 -6.78 27.37
N VAL A 124 -1.07 -6.23 26.73
CA VAL A 124 -1.14 -5.67 25.38
C VAL A 124 -1.57 -6.72 24.37
N SER A 125 -1.00 -7.93 24.46
CA SER A 125 -1.33 -9.03 23.54
C SER A 125 -2.76 -9.52 23.70
N ILE A 126 -3.33 -9.51 24.91
CA ILE A 126 -4.76 -9.80 25.13
C ILE A 126 -5.63 -8.73 24.48
N GLY A 127 -5.29 -7.46 24.65
CA GLY A 127 -6.01 -6.34 24.02
C GLY A 127 -6.05 -6.45 22.50
N ILE A 128 -4.89 -6.70 21.89
CA ILE A 128 -4.74 -6.89 20.45
C ILE A 128 -5.51 -8.12 19.98
N ALA A 129 -5.43 -9.25 20.68
CA ALA A 129 -6.18 -10.46 20.35
C ALA A 129 -7.68 -10.20 20.22
N VAL A 130 -8.26 -9.51 21.20
CA VAL A 130 -9.71 -9.21 21.24
C VAL A 130 -10.10 -8.29 20.08
N LEU A 131 -9.36 -7.19 19.86
CA LEU A 131 -9.74 -6.24 18.82
C LEU A 131 -9.37 -6.71 17.42
N LEU A 132 -8.31 -7.50 17.23
CA LEU A 132 -8.04 -8.17 15.96
C LEU A 132 -9.19 -9.11 15.60
N SER A 133 -9.68 -9.89 16.56
CA SER A 133 -10.84 -10.76 16.38
C SER A 133 -12.09 -9.98 15.96
N ILE A 134 -12.39 -8.86 16.64
CA ILE A 134 -13.50 -7.96 16.26
C ILE A 134 -13.27 -7.34 14.87
N GLY A 135 -12.04 -6.97 14.54
CA GLY A 135 -11.65 -6.42 13.24
C GLY A 135 -11.80 -7.41 12.09
N LEU A 136 -11.47 -8.69 12.29
CA LEU A 136 -11.75 -9.74 11.32
C LEU A 136 -13.26 -10.00 11.20
N GLY A 137 -13.97 -10.02 12.33
CA GLY A 137 -15.43 -10.12 12.35
C GLY A 137 -16.12 -8.99 11.59
N ARG A 138 -15.57 -7.76 11.66
CA ARG A 138 -16.00 -6.58 10.89
C ARG A 138 -15.90 -6.84 9.39
N ILE A 139 -14.79 -7.41 8.91
CA ILE A 139 -14.60 -7.73 7.48
C ILE A 139 -15.67 -8.72 7.01
N VAL A 140 -15.89 -9.80 7.77
CA VAL A 140 -16.88 -10.83 7.42
C VAL A 140 -18.32 -10.28 7.41
N LYS A 141 -18.66 -9.42 8.37
CA LYS A 141 -19.99 -8.80 8.48
C LYS A 141 -20.15 -7.49 7.69
N ALA A 142 -19.14 -7.07 6.92
CA ALA A 142 -19.13 -5.82 6.16
C ALA A 142 -19.45 -4.57 7.00
N PHE A 143 -19.02 -4.53 8.27
CA PHE A 143 -19.26 -3.39 9.14
C PHE A 143 -18.30 -2.23 8.79
N PRO A 144 -18.75 -0.97 8.62
CA PRO A 144 -17.88 0.11 8.17
C PRO A 144 -16.76 0.45 9.18
N LEU A 145 -15.51 0.49 8.71
CA LEU A 145 -14.31 0.82 9.51
C LEU A 145 -14.47 2.11 10.33
N TYR A 146 -14.87 3.21 9.70
CA TYR A 146 -14.94 4.52 10.39
C TYR A 146 -15.93 4.51 11.56
N LYS A 147 -17.01 3.70 11.50
CA LYS A 147 -17.95 3.54 12.62
C LYS A 147 -17.30 2.78 13.77
N LEU A 148 -16.59 1.69 13.45
CA LEU A 148 -15.89 0.89 14.45
C LEU A 148 -14.83 1.72 15.16
N LEU A 149 -13.99 2.45 14.42
CA LEU A 149 -12.98 3.34 14.99
C LEU A 149 -13.62 4.42 15.86
N THR A 150 -14.73 5.04 15.43
CA THR A 150 -15.43 6.05 16.23
C THR A 150 -15.87 5.50 17.59
N VAL A 151 -16.43 4.28 17.62
CA VAL A 151 -16.84 3.63 18.88
C VAL A 151 -15.62 3.32 19.75
N LEU A 152 -14.56 2.74 19.19
CA LEU A 152 -13.37 2.36 19.93
C LEU A 152 -12.65 3.57 20.53
N TYR A 153 -12.47 4.64 19.77
CA TYR A 153 -11.86 5.86 20.30
C TYR A 153 -12.76 6.61 21.28
N LEU A 154 -14.09 6.50 21.18
CA LEU A 154 -14.99 7.04 22.20
C LEU A 154 -14.83 6.28 23.52
N VAL A 155 -14.64 4.96 23.49
CA VAL A 155 -14.28 4.18 24.68
C VAL A 155 -12.94 4.65 25.25
N ILE A 156 -11.93 4.82 24.40
CA ILE A 156 -10.62 5.35 24.82
C ILE A 156 -10.75 6.73 25.48
N PHE A 157 -11.53 7.65 24.91
CA PHE A 157 -11.75 8.97 25.51
C PHE A 157 -12.39 8.90 26.89
N VAL A 158 -13.37 7.99 27.08
CA VAL A 158 -13.99 7.80 28.38
C VAL A 158 -12.98 7.20 29.38
N MET A 159 -12.20 6.20 28.97
CA MET A 159 -11.19 5.58 29.83
C MET A 159 -10.06 6.55 30.19
N ALA A 160 -9.65 7.41 29.26
CA ALA A 160 -8.61 8.41 29.47
C ALA A 160 -8.93 9.40 30.61
N ILE A 161 -10.20 9.63 30.92
CA ILE A 161 -10.61 10.48 32.07
C ILE A 161 -10.26 9.80 33.41
N PHE A 162 -10.19 8.48 33.44
CA PHE A 162 -9.95 7.67 34.64
C PHE A 162 -8.55 7.03 34.66
N THR A 163 -7.69 7.35 33.69
CA THR A 163 -6.33 6.79 33.59
C THR A 163 -5.32 7.84 34.01
N SER A 164 -4.30 7.44 34.75
CA SER A 164 -3.18 8.33 35.10
C SER A 164 -2.36 8.76 33.87
N GLU A 165 -1.60 9.84 33.97
CA GLU A 165 -0.88 10.44 32.83
C GLU A 165 0.24 9.53 32.32
N GLU A 166 0.89 8.82 33.23
CA GLU A 166 1.92 7.80 32.99
C GLU A 166 1.36 6.69 32.10
N PHE A 167 0.21 6.11 32.51
CA PHE A 167 -0.42 5.03 31.78
C PHE A 167 -1.10 5.51 30.50
N LEU A 168 -1.52 6.77 30.43
CA LEU A 168 -1.94 7.38 29.17
C LEU A 168 -0.78 7.35 28.17
N ALA A 169 0.43 7.76 28.57
CA ALA A 169 1.62 7.74 27.70
C ALA A 169 2.03 6.30 27.32
N ILE A 170 2.13 5.40 28.30
CA ILE A 170 2.53 4.00 28.07
C ILE A 170 1.50 3.27 27.18
N SER A 171 0.20 3.53 27.35
CA SER A 171 -0.85 2.83 26.58
C SER A 171 -0.82 3.13 25.09
N PHE A 172 -0.62 4.39 24.70
CA PHE A 172 -0.52 4.78 23.31
C PHE A 172 0.85 4.47 22.70
N ASP A 173 1.92 4.53 23.49
CA ASP A 173 3.24 4.06 23.05
C ASP A 173 3.23 2.54 22.80
N ALA A 174 2.55 1.76 23.65
CA ALA A 174 2.35 0.32 23.46
C ALA A 174 1.60 0.00 22.18
N SER A 175 0.59 0.80 21.83
CA SER A 175 -0.10 0.68 20.55
C SER A 175 0.85 0.89 19.37
N GLY A 176 1.71 1.91 19.40
CA GLY A 176 2.70 2.16 18.34
C GLY A 176 3.83 1.11 18.28
N ALA A 177 4.17 0.49 19.41
CA ALA A 177 5.17 -0.57 19.49
C ALA A 177 4.63 -1.95 19.02
N THR A 178 3.35 -2.06 18.68
CA THR A 178 2.74 -3.34 18.24
C THR A 178 2.55 -3.44 16.73
N THR A 179 3.04 -2.45 15.99
CA THR A 179 2.84 -2.28 14.55
C THR A 179 4.15 -2.36 13.77
N GLY A 180 5.12 -3.09 14.32
CA GLY A 180 6.42 -3.28 13.70
C GLY A 180 6.41 -4.21 12.50
N ALA A 181 7.62 -4.51 12.01
CA ALA A 181 7.85 -5.11 10.71
C ALA A 181 7.30 -6.55 10.56
N MET A 182 6.94 -7.21 11.65
CA MET A 182 6.34 -8.55 11.64
C MET A 182 4.80 -8.50 11.67
N THR A 183 4.23 -7.75 12.62
CA THR A 183 2.78 -7.76 12.87
C THR A 183 1.98 -7.17 11.73
N VAL A 184 2.43 -6.08 11.10
CA VAL A 184 1.68 -5.42 10.01
C VAL A 184 1.52 -6.32 8.78
N PRO A 185 2.59 -6.88 8.19
CA PRO A 185 2.45 -7.81 7.06
C PRO A 185 1.58 -9.02 7.39
N PHE A 186 1.70 -9.56 8.60
CA PHE A 186 0.92 -10.71 9.04
C PHE A 186 -0.58 -10.38 9.15
N ILE A 187 -0.94 -9.30 9.84
CA ILE A 187 -2.33 -8.84 9.98
C ILE A 187 -2.94 -8.53 8.62
N MET A 188 -2.19 -7.89 7.72
CA MET A 188 -2.64 -7.60 6.35
C MET A 188 -2.84 -8.88 5.53
N ALA A 189 -1.90 -9.83 5.58
CA ALA A 189 -2.04 -11.13 4.92
C ALA A 189 -3.28 -11.90 5.42
N LEU A 190 -3.52 -11.85 6.74
CA LEU A 190 -4.70 -12.43 7.37
C LEU A 190 -6.00 -11.73 6.91
N ALA A 191 -6.00 -10.39 6.87
CA ALA A 191 -7.13 -9.59 6.40
C ALA A 191 -7.51 -9.93 4.95
N ILE A 192 -6.51 -9.99 4.06
CA ILE A 192 -6.69 -10.36 2.65
C ILE A 192 -7.28 -11.78 2.57
N GLY A 193 -6.71 -12.73 3.32
CA GLY A 193 -7.22 -14.10 3.39
C GLY A 193 -8.70 -14.16 3.77
N VAL A 194 -9.09 -13.47 4.84
CA VAL A 194 -10.47 -13.43 5.36
C VAL A 194 -11.42 -12.64 4.45
N SER A 195 -10.95 -11.59 3.79
CA SER A 195 -11.74 -10.78 2.85
C SER A 195 -12.24 -11.58 1.64
N ALA A 196 -11.50 -12.62 1.25
CA ALA A 196 -11.88 -13.53 0.17
C ALA A 196 -13.14 -14.36 0.46
N MET A 197 -13.63 -14.40 1.71
CA MET A 197 -14.95 -14.97 2.02
C MET A 197 -16.11 -14.11 1.52
N ARG A 198 -15.88 -12.85 1.12
CA ARG A 198 -16.93 -11.99 0.56
C ARG A 198 -17.20 -12.32 -0.91
N ARG A 199 -18.49 -12.36 -1.28
CA ARG A 199 -18.96 -12.58 -2.65
C ARG A 199 -18.89 -11.33 -3.56
N ASP A 200 -18.72 -10.14 -2.98
CA ASP A 200 -18.67 -8.87 -3.72
C ASP A 200 -17.23 -8.45 -4.04
N SER A 201 -16.85 -8.51 -5.32
CA SER A 201 -15.49 -8.19 -5.80
C SER A 201 -15.12 -6.70 -5.72
N LYS A 202 -16.10 -5.77 -5.70
CA LYS A 202 -15.87 -4.32 -5.69
C LYS A 202 -15.51 -3.72 -4.31
N SER A 203 -15.63 -4.48 -3.20
CA SER A 203 -15.32 -4.00 -1.85
C SER A 203 -14.02 -4.57 -1.25
N SER A 204 -13.39 -5.55 -1.90
CA SER A 204 -12.24 -6.29 -1.36
C SER A 204 -11.03 -5.40 -1.05
N GLU A 205 -10.73 -4.41 -1.90
CA GLU A 205 -9.60 -3.50 -1.69
C GLU A 205 -9.80 -2.54 -0.50
N LYS A 206 -11.05 -2.10 -0.27
CA LYS A 206 -11.37 -1.16 0.83
C LYS A 206 -11.32 -1.84 2.19
N ASP A 207 -11.64 -3.13 2.25
CA ASP A 207 -11.73 -3.88 3.50
C ASP A 207 -10.38 -4.41 3.98
N SER A 208 -9.38 -4.40 3.10
CA SER A 208 -8.02 -4.86 3.39
C SER A 208 -7.27 -3.91 4.34
N PHE A 209 -7.61 -2.62 4.37
CA PHE A 209 -7.01 -1.61 5.26
C PHE A 209 -7.85 -1.36 6.53
N GLY A 210 -7.20 -0.81 7.54
CA GLY A 210 -7.77 -0.45 8.83
C GLY A 210 -7.92 -1.62 9.80
N LEU A 211 -7.31 -2.78 9.53
CA LEU A 211 -7.31 -3.89 10.49
C LEU A 211 -6.25 -3.67 11.57
N VAL A 212 -5.07 -3.17 11.18
CA VAL A 212 -3.99 -2.81 12.10
C VAL A 212 -4.50 -1.71 13.05
N ALA A 213 -5.13 -0.67 12.51
CA ALA A 213 -5.75 0.39 13.30
C ALA A 213 -6.70 -0.11 14.42
N VAL A 214 -7.52 -1.12 14.12
CA VAL A 214 -8.46 -1.69 15.09
C VAL A 214 -7.69 -2.50 16.13
N ALA A 215 -6.74 -3.33 15.71
CA ALA A 215 -5.92 -4.12 16.63
C ALA A 215 -5.14 -3.23 17.62
N SER A 216 -4.53 -2.16 17.13
CA SER A 216 -3.76 -1.17 17.92
C SER A 216 -4.59 -0.50 19.02
N THR A 217 -5.87 -0.19 18.78
CA THR A 217 -6.74 0.33 19.85
C THR A 217 -6.95 -0.67 21.00
N GLY A 218 -6.69 -1.95 20.76
CA GLY A 218 -6.76 -3.01 21.78
C GLY A 218 -5.60 -2.89 22.77
N ALA A 219 -4.39 -2.58 22.28
CA ALA A 219 -3.24 -2.29 23.14
C ALA A 219 -3.55 -1.11 24.07
N VAL A 220 -4.05 0.01 23.51
CA VAL A 220 -4.41 1.21 24.28
C VAL A 220 -5.40 0.87 25.39
N ILE A 221 -6.54 0.25 25.02
CA ILE A 221 -7.61 -0.09 25.97
C ILE A 221 -7.11 -1.06 27.05
N SER A 222 -6.26 -2.03 26.70
CA SER A 222 -5.77 -3.02 27.66
C SER A 222 -4.84 -2.42 28.72
N VAL A 223 -3.94 -1.50 28.34
CA VAL A 223 -3.02 -0.84 29.28
C VAL A 223 -3.78 0.18 30.14
N MET A 224 -4.72 0.93 29.57
CA MET A 224 -5.62 1.79 30.35
C MET A 224 -6.46 0.98 31.34
N ALA A 225 -6.98 -0.17 30.92
CA ALA A 225 -7.72 -1.06 31.81
C ALA A 225 -6.82 -1.61 32.93
N MET A 226 -5.56 -1.93 32.65
CA MET A 226 -4.58 -2.32 33.66
C MET A 226 -4.39 -1.22 34.71
N SER A 227 -4.20 0.04 34.29
CA SER A 227 -4.12 1.20 35.20
C SER A 227 -5.35 1.28 36.12
N ILE A 228 -6.55 1.28 35.54
CA ILE A 228 -7.82 1.45 36.27
C ILE A 228 -8.12 0.27 37.21
N ILE A 229 -7.79 -0.97 36.82
CA ILE A 229 -8.09 -2.17 37.61
C ILE A 229 -7.12 -2.34 38.78
N PHE A 230 -5.85 -2.02 38.56
CA PHE A 230 -4.79 -2.24 39.55
C PHE A 230 -4.43 -0.99 40.37
N ASP A 231 -5.14 0.12 40.15
CA ASP A 231 -5.03 1.37 40.92
C ASP A 231 -3.58 1.86 41.04
N MET A 232 -2.90 1.89 39.88
CA MET A 232 -1.46 2.18 39.77
C MET A 232 -1.22 3.69 39.63
N ASP A 233 -1.56 4.44 40.68
CA ASP A 233 -1.34 5.88 40.77
C ASP A 233 0.07 6.19 41.36
N GLU A 234 0.72 7.24 40.85
CA GLU A 234 1.98 7.81 41.36
C GLU A 234 3.20 6.86 41.35
N ILE A 235 3.47 6.17 40.24
CA ILE A 235 4.75 5.47 40.06
C ILE A 235 5.84 6.49 39.70
N GLN A 236 6.64 6.92 40.68
CA GLN A 236 7.85 7.70 40.42
C GLN A 236 8.92 6.82 39.78
N GLY A 237 9.36 7.21 38.59
CA GLY A 237 10.43 6.54 37.87
C GLY A 237 11.73 7.33 37.89
N SER A 238 12.85 6.64 38.07
CA SER A 238 14.19 7.21 37.86
C SER A 238 14.95 6.33 36.89
N VAL A 239 15.66 6.94 35.94
CA VAL A 239 16.58 6.21 35.08
C VAL A 239 17.93 6.12 35.78
N GLU A 240 18.46 4.91 35.96
CA GLU A 240 19.87 4.77 36.31
C GLU A 240 20.70 5.09 35.06
N ILE A 241 21.36 6.25 35.04
CA ILE A 241 22.44 6.50 34.08
C ILE A 241 23.56 5.54 34.43
N ILE A 242 23.75 4.54 33.57
CA ILE A 242 24.98 3.76 33.60
C ILE A 242 26.09 4.71 33.14
N ASP A 243 26.80 5.30 34.11
CA ASP A 243 28.06 5.99 33.85
C ASP A 243 28.87 5.13 32.88
N GLY A 244 29.29 5.72 31.75
CA GLY A 244 30.13 5.09 30.72
C GLY A 244 31.52 4.64 31.20
N SER A 245 31.68 4.43 32.50
CA SER A 245 32.81 3.95 33.27
C SER A 245 33.19 2.49 32.97
N SER A 246 32.31 1.69 32.36
CA SER A 246 32.72 0.39 31.83
C SER A 246 33.59 0.60 30.58
N SER A 247 34.89 0.34 30.69
CA SER A 247 35.85 0.44 29.59
C SER A 247 35.67 -0.65 28.51
N SER A 248 34.88 -1.69 28.80
CA SER A 248 34.71 -2.85 27.93
C SER A 248 33.74 -2.59 26.79
N VAL A 249 34.18 -2.72 25.54
CA VAL A 249 33.29 -2.61 24.36
C VAL A 249 32.43 -3.85 24.18
N LEU A 250 32.99 -5.05 24.37
CA LEU A 250 32.33 -6.32 24.00
C LEU A 250 31.49 -6.97 25.10
N ALA A 251 31.80 -6.69 26.38
CA ALA A 251 31.15 -7.37 27.50
C ALA A 251 29.62 -7.18 27.57
N PRO A 252 29.06 -5.97 27.32
CA PRO A 252 27.61 -5.77 27.31
C PRO A 252 26.91 -6.69 26.30
N PHE A 253 27.46 -6.83 25.09
CA PHE A 253 26.89 -7.68 24.05
C PHE A 253 26.87 -9.17 24.43
N LEU A 254 27.94 -9.67 25.04
CA LEU A 254 28.04 -11.09 25.43
C LEU A 254 27.13 -11.45 26.61
N ASN A 255 26.90 -10.51 27.51
CA ASN A 255 26.01 -10.73 28.65
C ASN A 255 24.54 -10.72 28.19
N GLU A 256 24.17 -9.76 27.34
CA GLU A 256 22.80 -9.59 26.86
C GLU A 256 22.36 -10.69 25.89
N ILE A 257 23.25 -11.15 24.99
CA ILE A 257 22.85 -12.05 23.89
C ILE A 257 22.22 -13.35 24.38
N THR A 258 22.67 -13.91 25.51
CA THR A 258 22.16 -15.19 26.01
C THR A 258 20.73 -15.04 26.54
N VAL A 259 20.48 -13.97 27.31
CA VAL A 259 19.15 -13.68 27.86
C VAL A 259 18.19 -13.35 26.72
N LEU A 260 18.59 -12.45 25.82
CA LEU A 260 17.79 -12.04 24.67
C LEU A 260 17.52 -13.18 23.69
N ALA A 261 18.43 -14.15 23.55
CA ALA A 261 18.20 -15.35 22.73
C ALA A 261 17.07 -16.22 23.30
N LEU A 262 17.03 -16.41 24.62
CA LEU A 262 15.98 -17.18 25.29
C LEU A 262 14.63 -16.47 25.21
N GLU A 263 14.60 -15.17 25.45
CA GLU A 263 13.39 -14.36 25.30
C GLU A 263 12.85 -14.39 23.86
N SER A 264 13.73 -14.19 22.88
CA SER A 264 13.38 -14.27 21.46
C SER A 264 12.86 -15.66 21.09
N ALA A 265 13.40 -16.73 21.69
CA ALA A 265 12.92 -18.08 21.46
C ALA A 265 11.51 -18.27 22.02
N MET A 266 11.26 -17.80 23.25
CA MET A 266 9.93 -17.83 23.88
C MET A 266 8.90 -17.00 23.11
N ALA A 267 9.32 -15.95 22.41
CA ALA A 267 8.47 -15.12 21.56
C ALA A 267 8.08 -15.82 20.23
N VAL A 268 9.04 -16.48 19.55
CA VAL A 268 8.80 -17.13 18.23
C VAL A 268 8.19 -18.53 18.36
N LEU A 269 8.52 -19.27 19.43
CA LEU A 269 8.09 -20.66 19.64
C LEU A 269 6.56 -20.86 19.60
N PRO A 270 5.71 -20.02 20.21
CA PRO A 270 4.27 -20.20 20.19
C PRO A 270 3.67 -20.12 18.79
N ILE A 271 4.17 -19.22 17.93
CA ILE A 271 3.74 -19.11 16.53
C ILE A 271 4.09 -20.39 15.79
N MET A 272 5.31 -20.90 15.99
CA MET A 272 5.76 -22.16 15.39
C MET A 272 4.85 -23.32 15.81
N LEU A 273 4.55 -23.44 17.10
CA LEU A 273 3.71 -24.52 17.63
C LEU A 273 2.31 -24.49 17.03
N ILE A 274 1.68 -23.32 16.96
CA ILE A 274 0.34 -23.17 16.39
C ILE A 274 0.34 -23.51 14.91
N PHE A 275 1.32 -23.02 14.17
CA PHE A 275 1.46 -23.35 12.77
C PHE A 275 1.61 -24.87 12.57
N LEU A 276 2.47 -25.54 13.34
CA LEU A 276 2.66 -26.99 13.25
C LEU A 276 1.39 -27.76 13.59
N ILE A 277 0.63 -27.34 14.61
CA ILE A 277 -0.67 -27.92 14.97
C ILE A 277 -1.67 -27.75 13.81
N CYS A 278 -1.82 -26.53 13.28
CA CYS A 278 -2.71 -26.26 12.16
C CYS A 278 -2.29 -26.98 10.87
N ASN A 279 -0.98 -27.10 10.64
CA ASN A 279 -0.44 -27.83 9.51
C ASN A 279 -0.76 -29.32 9.58
N PHE A 280 -0.59 -29.93 10.75
CA PHE A 280 -0.90 -31.33 10.98
C PHE A 280 -2.40 -31.64 10.83
N ILE A 281 -3.26 -30.75 11.33
CA ILE A 281 -4.72 -30.98 11.35
C ILE A 281 -5.36 -30.67 9.99
N SER A 282 -5.05 -29.53 9.37
CA SER A 282 -5.86 -28.99 8.28
C SER A 282 -5.10 -28.55 7.03
N ILE A 283 -3.91 -27.96 7.14
CA ILE A 283 -3.26 -27.31 5.99
C ILE A 283 -2.48 -28.32 5.14
N ARG A 284 -1.80 -29.29 5.77
CA ARG A 284 -1.01 -30.36 5.12
C ARG A 284 -0.10 -29.83 4.00
N VAL A 285 0.76 -28.90 4.37
CA VAL A 285 1.76 -28.28 3.48
C VAL A 285 2.78 -29.34 2.99
N GLU A 286 3.25 -29.18 1.75
CA GLU A 286 4.30 -30.03 1.19
C GLU A 286 5.59 -29.94 2.02
N ALA A 287 6.32 -31.05 2.17
CA ALA A 287 7.50 -31.12 3.03
C ALA A 287 8.57 -30.06 2.70
N GLY A 288 8.73 -29.70 1.42
CA GLY A 288 9.65 -28.65 0.98
C GLY A 288 9.25 -27.25 1.46
N GLU A 289 7.96 -26.91 1.39
CA GLU A 289 7.43 -25.63 1.86
C GLU A 289 7.39 -25.57 3.39
N LEU A 290 7.05 -26.67 4.07
CA LEU A 290 7.16 -26.79 5.53
C LEU A 290 8.59 -26.56 6.01
N GLY A 291 9.58 -27.18 5.35
CA GLY A 291 11.00 -26.97 5.63
C GLY A 291 11.41 -25.51 5.48
N ARG A 292 10.97 -24.85 4.40
CA ARG A 292 11.22 -23.41 4.18
C ARG A 292 10.65 -22.53 5.29
N ILE A 293 9.42 -22.81 5.74
CA ILE A 293 8.77 -22.05 6.83
C ILE A 293 9.54 -22.25 8.14
N CYS A 294 9.88 -23.49 8.49
CA CYS A 294 10.65 -23.79 9.70
C CYS A 294 12.04 -23.12 9.67
N THR A 295 12.76 -23.18 8.54
CA THR A 295 14.04 -22.47 8.37
C THR A 295 13.85 -20.95 8.47
N GLY A 296 12.77 -20.42 7.91
CA GLY A 296 12.39 -19.00 8.05
C GLY A 296 12.19 -18.59 9.51
N LEU A 297 11.52 -19.41 10.32
CA LEU A 297 11.35 -19.15 11.76
C LEU A 297 12.67 -19.21 12.54
N VAL A 298 13.61 -20.08 12.15
CA VAL A 298 14.96 -20.09 12.75
C VAL A 298 15.72 -18.82 12.40
N TYR A 299 15.66 -18.35 11.15
CA TYR A 299 16.24 -17.07 10.77
C TYR A 299 15.56 -15.89 11.48
N ASN A 300 14.24 -15.94 11.65
CA ASN A 300 13.50 -14.94 12.41
C ASN A 300 14.04 -14.84 13.85
N TRP A 301 14.13 -15.98 14.56
CA TRP A 301 14.69 -16.04 15.91
C TRP A 301 16.14 -15.54 16.00
N ALA A 302 17.01 -16.00 15.10
CA ALA A 302 18.41 -15.61 15.10
C ALA A 302 18.59 -14.12 14.78
N GLY A 303 17.84 -13.60 13.80
CA GLY A 303 17.84 -12.19 13.43
C GLY A 303 17.31 -11.29 14.55
N LEU A 304 16.19 -11.69 15.18
CA LEU A 304 15.59 -11.00 16.32
C LEU A 304 16.58 -10.90 17.49
N THR A 305 17.26 -12.00 17.81
CA THR A 305 18.28 -12.04 18.87
C THR A 305 19.41 -11.05 18.60
N LEU A 306 19.98 -11.05 17.37
CA LEU A 306 21.05 -10.14 16.98
C LEU A 306 20.59 -8.68 16.97
N PHE A 307 19.38 -8.42 16.49
CA PHE A 307 18.76 -7.10 16.47
C PHE A 307 18.58 -6.54 17.89
N LEU A 308 17.91 -7.29 18.78
CA LEU A 308 17.69 -6.87 20.16
C LEU A 308 19.01 -6.68 20.91
N THR A 309 20.02 -7.53 20.65
CA THR A 309 21.35 -7.39 21.25
C THR A 309 22.02 -6.09 20.79
N GLY A 310 21.97 -5.78 19.48
CA GLY A 310 22.54 -4.55 18.93
C GLY A 310 21.86 -3.27 19.45
N VAL A 311 20.54 -3.34 19.65
CA VAL A 311 19.74 -2.27 20.24
C VAL A 311 20.12 -2.05 21.71
N ASN A 312 19.97 -3.06 22.55
CA ASN A 312 20.11 -2.93 24.01
C ASN A 312 21.54 -2.62 24.44
N ALA A 313 22.55 -3.22 23.81
CA ALA A 313 23.95 -3.08 24.23
C ALA A 313 24.69 -1.88 23.60
N GLY A 314 24.05 -1.10 22.71
CA GLY A 314 24.73 0.00 22.04
C GLY A 314 23.87 1.17 21.56
N PHE A 315 22.68 0.90 21.00
CA PHE A 315 21.86 1.95 20.38
C PHE A 315 21.05 2.76 21.41
N LEU A 316 20.49 2.10 22.43
CA LEU A 316 19.70 2.76 23.48
C LEU A 316 20.55 3.76 24.29
N ASP A 317 21.74 3.33 24.73
CA ASP A 317 22.67 4.18 25.50
C ASP A 317 23.06 5.44 24.73
N ALA A 318 23.33 5.31 23.43
CA ALA A 318 23.70 6.44 22.59
C ALA A 318 22.55 7.45 22.46
N GLY A 319 21.30 6.97 22.30
CA GLY A 319 20.12 7.82 22.26
C GLY A 319 19.95 8.64 23.54
N ARG A 320 19.98 7.97 24.71
CA ARG A 320 19.86 8.62 26.03
C ARG A 320 20.96 9.66 26.24
N PHE A 321 22.22 9.29 26.01
CA PHE A 321 23.36 10.18 26.21
C PHE A 321 23.28 11.45 25.35
N ILE A 322 22.91 11.31 24.07
CA ILE A 322 22.77 12.46 23.17
C ILE A 322 21.61 13.35 23.62
N GLY A 323 20.46 12.77 23.96
CA GLY A 323 19.30 13.50 24.46
C GLY A 323 19.66 14.34 25.69
N HIS A 324 20.27 13.70 26.69
CA HIS A 324 20.70 14.33 27.94
C HIS A 324 21.71 15.45 27.71
N THR A 325 22.82 15.15 27.03
CA THR A 325 23.92 16.11 26.82
C THR A 325 23.46 17.33 26.03
N LEU A 326 22.57 17.14 25.06
CA LEU A 326 22.09 18.21 24.20
C LEU A 326 21.12 19.15 24.94
N ALA A 327 20.26 18.57 25.77
CA ALA A 327 19.32 19.31 26.61
C ALA A 327 20.06 20.09 27.72
N GLU A 328 21.10 19.52 28.32
CA GLU A 328 21.94 20.17 29.33
C GLU A 328 22.79 21.32 28.77
N ASN A 329 23.45 21.13 27.62
CA ASN A 329 24.56 22.01 27.19
C ASN A 329 24.21 23.03 26.09
N HIS A 330 23.16 22.82 25.28
CA HIS A 330 22.95 23.61 24.06
C HIS A 330 21.58 24.29 23.95
N GLY A 331 20.76 24.21 25.00
CA GLY A 331 19.47 24.89 25.13
C GLY A 331 18.33 24.29 24.29
N GLY A 332 17.08 24.57 24.70
CA GLY A 332 15.89 23.90 24.17
C GLY A 332 15.64 24.06 22.66
N TRP A 333 16.03 25.18 22.04
CA TRP A 333 15.79 25.40 20.60
C TRP A 333 16.57 24.43 19.71
N LEU A 334 17.83 24.12 20.08
CA LEU A 334 18.69 23.24 19.31
C LEU A 334 18.23 21.78 19.47
N LEU A 335 17.79 21.41 20.67
CA LEU A 335 17.15 20.13 20.96
C LEU A 335 15.91 19.91 20.09
N ILE A 336 15.02 20.92 19.96
CA ILE A 336 13.83 20.86 19.10
C ILE A 336 14.22 20.68 17.62
N LEU A 337 15.21 21.44 17.13
CA LEU A 337 15.65 21.35 15.74
C LEU A 337 16.25 19.98 15.43
N ILE A 338 17.12 19.47 16.31
CA ILE A 338 17.74 18.15 16.16
C ILE A 338 16.69 17.06 16.24
N GLY A 339 15.75 17.14 17.18
CA GLY A 339 14.61 16.23 17.26
C GLY A 339 13.75 16.20 16.00
N PHE A 340 13.46 17.38 15.43
CA PHE A 340 12.74 17.49 14.16
C PHE A 340 13.49 16.76 13.02
N VAL A 341 14.81 16.98 12.92
CA VAL A 341 15.64 16.35 11.88
C VAL A 341 15.73 14.84 12.09
N ILE A 342 15.94 14.38 13.33
CA ILE A 342 15.94 12.95 13.68
C ILE A 342 14.59 12.33 13.29
N GLY A 343 13.46 12.91 13.69
CA GLY A 343 12.13 12.42 13.35
C GLY A 343 11.89 12.33 11.83
N LEU A 344 12.31 13.35 11.08
CA LEU A 344 12.21 13.36 9.62
C LEU A 344 13.02 12.21 9.00
N VAL A 345 14.29 12.08 9.41
CA VAL A 345 15.21 11.07 8.87
C VAL A 345 14.79 9.66 9.27
N THR A 346 14.29 9.46 10.50
CA THR A 346 13.81 8.15 10.96
C THR A 346 12.71 7.60 10.06
N ILE A 347 11.76 8.43 9.60
CA ILE A 347 10.72 7.95 8.67
C ILE A 347 11.26 7.65 7.27
N LEU A 348 12.21 8.45 6.79
CA LEU A 348 12.88 8.12 5.52
C LEU A 348 13.66 6.81 5.62
N ALA A 349 14.13 6.51 6.82
CA ALA A 349 14.87 5.33 7.20
C ALA A 349 13.99 4.15 7.64
N GLU A 350 12.67 4.23 7.69
CA GLU A 350 11.83 3.15 8.23
C GLU A 350 11.38 2.19 7.11
N PRO A 351 11.82 0.90 7.08
CA PRO A 351 11.45 -0.04 6.03
C PRO A 351 9.93 -0.23 5.88
N ALA A 352 9.22 -0.30 7.01
CA ALA A 352 7.79 -0.55 7.03
C ALA A 352 7.02 0.58 6.32
N VAL A 353 7.49 1.83 6.44
CA VAL A 353 6.92 3.00 5.75
C VAL A 353 7.06 2.85 4.24
N HIS A 354 8.20 2.38 3.73
CA HIS A 354 8.39 2.16 2.30
C HIS A 354 7.43 1.11 1.76
N VAL A 355 7.27 -0.01 2.45
CA VAL A 355 6.30 -1.06 2.09
C VAL A 355 4.88 -0.48 2.00
N LEU A 356 4.48 0.32 2.99
CA LEU A 356 3.17 0.96 3.00
C LEU A 356 3.01 1.94 1.82
N THR A 357 4.00 2.79 1.53
CA THR A 357 3.90 3.73 0.40
C THR A 357 3.76 3.01 -0.94
N HIS A 358 4.44 1.87 -1.10
CA HIS A 358 4.29 0.99 -2.26
C HIS A 358 2.87 0.43 -2.38
N GLN A 359 2.30 -0.06 -1.27
CA GLN A 359 0.93 -0.56 -1.22
C GLN A 359 -0.10 0.54 -1.52
N ILE A 360 0.11 1.75 -1.00
CA ILE A 360 -0.77 2.89 -1.29
C ILE A 360 -0.74 3.22 -2.78
N GLU A 361 0.44 3.27 -3.40
CA GLU A 361 0.55 3.57 -4.83
C GLU A 361 -0.07 2.46 -5.69
N SER A 362 0.13 1.18 -5.34
CA SER A 362 -0.46 0.07 -6.11
C SER A 362 -1.98 0.04 -6.01
N VAL A 363 -2.54 0.20 -4.80
CA VAL A 363 -3.99 0.21 -4.57
C VAL A 363 -4.66 1.47 -5.13
N THR A 364 -3.93 2.58 -5.22
CA THR A 364 -4.44 3.81 -5.86
C THR A 364 -4.19 3.85 -7.36
N SER A 365 -3.71 2.75 -7.98
CA SER A 365 -3.38 2.69 -9.42
C SER A 365 -2.42 3.81 -9.87
N GLY A 366 -1.49 4.21 -8.99
CA GLY A 366 -0.54 5.29 -9.24
C GLY A 366 -1.09 6.71 -9.07
N TYR A 367 -2.35 6.87 -8.67
CA TYR A 367 -2.96 8.18 -8.43
C TYR A 367 -2.27 8.94 -7.28
N VAL A 368 -1.89 8.22 -6.21
CA VAL A 368 -1.10 8.77 -5.10
C VAL A 368 0.33 8.30 -5.22
N LYS A 369 1.23 9.20 -5.65
CA LYS A 369 2.67 8.90 -5.75
C LYS A 369 3.29 8.70 -4.38
N ARG A 370 4.22 7.74 -4.28
CA ARG A 370 4.96 7.43 -3.03
C ARG A 370 5.62 8.65 -2.40
N SER A 371 6.21 9.52 -3.21
CA SER A 371 6.93 10.71 -2.72
C SER A 371 6.05 11.69 -1.94
N TYR A 372 4.77 11.82 -2.30
CA TYR A 372 3.84 12.69 -1.57
C TYR A 372 3.46 12.10 -0.22
N VAL A 373 3.24 10.79 -0.18
CA VAL A 373 2.97 10.06 1.07
C VAL A 373 4.18 10.12 1.98
N LEU A 374 5.35 9.76 1.47
CA LEU A 374 6.60 9.76 2.24
C LEU A 374 6.93 11.16 2.78
N GLY A 375 6.80 12.20 1.96
CA GLY A 375 7.00 13.58 2.41
C GLY A 375 6.02 14.01 3.50
N ALA A 376 4.74 13.66 3.39
CA ALA A 376 3.74 13.96 4.42
C ALA A 376 4.02 13.23 5.73
N LEU A 377 4.40 11.95 5.67
CA LEU A 377 4.77 11.16 6.85
C LEU A 377 6.02 11.72 7.53
N SER A 378 7.09 11.98 6.77
CA SER A 378 8.35 12.50 7.34
C SER A 378 8.18 13.86 8.00
N ILE A 379 7.42 14.78 7.39
CA ILE A 379 7.12 16.09 8.01
C ILE A 379 6.25 15.90 9.26
N GLY A 380 5.23 15.06 9.18
CA GLY A 380 4.35 14.76 10.32
C GLY A 380 5.12 14.25 11.53
N VAL A 381 6.02 13.28 11.32
CA VAL A 381 6.81 12.68 12.40
C VAL A 381 7.92 13.59 12.89
N GLY A 382 8.59 14.34 12.00
CA GLY A 382 9.51 15.40 12.43
C GLY A 382 8.82 16.40 13.35
N CYS A 383 7.61 16.86 12.99
CA CYS A 383 6.79 17.71 13.84
C CYS A 383 6.36 17.02 15.15
N ALA A 384 6.04 15.72 15.13
CA ALA A 384 5.70 14.97 16.35
C ALA A 384 6.85 14.97 17.34
N VAL A 385 8.07 14.61 16.89
CA VAL A 385 9.24 14.58 17.77
C VAL A 385 9.56 15.98 18.29
N ALA A 386 9.47 17.01 17.44
CA ALA A 386 9.64 18.40 17.87
C ALA A 386 8.62 18.83 18.94
N LEU A 387 7.34 18.48 18.76
CA LEU A 387 6.27 18.76 19.72
C LEU A 387 6.48 17.99 21.04
N SER A 388 6.95 16.75 20.98
CA SER A 388 7.29 15.97 22.17
C SER A 388 8.45 16.59 22.94
N ILE A 389 9.43 17.19 22.26
CA ILE A 389 10.51 17.93 22.94
C ILE A 389 10.01 19.24 23.54
N ILE A 390 9.12 19.96 22.85
CA ILE A 390 8.47 21.16 23.40
C ILE A 390 7.71 20.82 24.67
N ARG A 391 7.02 19.67 24.67
CA ARG A 391 6.34 19.12 25.84
C ARG A 391 7.32 18.88 27.00
N ILE A 392 8.46 18.23 26.75
CA ILE A 392 9.48 18.00 27.78
C ILE A 392 10.04 19.33 28.34
N LEU A 393 10.22 20.34 27.48
CA LEU A 393 10.78 21.64 27.87
C LEU A 393 9.82 22.53 28.66
N ILE A 394 8.51 22.28 28.60
CA ILE A 394 7.48 23.12 29.22
C ILE A 394 6.68 22.25 30.21
N PRO A 395 6.95 22.35 31.52
CA PRO A 395 6.35 21.47 32.53
C PRO A 395 4.81 21.49 32.57
N GLU A 396 4.19 22.59 32.16
CA GLU A 396 2.72 22.72 32.13
C GLU A 396 2.07 21.94 30.97
N LEU A 397 2.85 21.51 29.98
CA LEU A 397 2.33 20.82 28.80
C LEU A 397 2.32 19.30 28.99
N GLN A 398 1.16 18.80 29.41
CA GLN A 398 0.91 17.35 29.53
C GLN A 398 0.55 16.72 28.16
N LEU A 399 0.75 15.40 28.04
CA LEU A 399 0.51 14.65 26.79
C LEU A 399 -0.94 14.77 26.29
N TRP A 400 -1.91 14.72 27.21
CA TRP A 400 -3.33 14.70 26.85
C TRP A 400 -3.76 15.96 26.10
N HIS A 401 -3.10 17.11 26.32
CA HIS A 401 -3.36 18.37 25.62
C HIS A 401 -3.18 18.27 24.11
N TYR A 402 -2.27 17.40 23.65
CA TYR A 402 -2.02 17.17 22.23
C TYR A 402 -2.74 15.92 21.73
N LEU A 403 -2.63 14.85 22.50
CA LEU A 403 -3.03 13.52 22.08
C LEU A 403 -4.55 13.42 21.88
N LEU A 404 -5.33 13.79 22.90
CA LEU A 404 -6.79 13.63 22.85
C LEU A 404 -7.43 14.59 21.84
N PRO A 405 -7.11 15.90 21.82
CA PRO A 405 -7.61 16.80 20.78
C PRO A 405 -7.16 16.39 19.38
N GLY A 406 -5.91 15.91 19.22
CA GLY A 406 -5.43 15.46 17.92
C GLY A 406 -6.17 14.22 17.41
N TYR A 407 -6.46 13.23 18.27
CA TYR A 407 -7.31 12.10 17.88
C TYR A 407 -8.75 12.55 17.61
N ALA A 408 -9.29 13.54 18.34
CA ALA A 408 -10.61 14.10 18.05
C ALA A 408 -10.66 14.75 16.65
N VAL A 409 -9.60 15.49 16.27
CA VAL A 409 -9.42 16.04 14.92
C VAL A 409 -9.33 14.90 13.89
N ALA A 410 -8.51 13.88 14.15
CA ALA A 410 -8.37 12.74 13.26
C ALA A 410 -9.70 12.00 13.04
N LEU A 411 -10.52 11.85 14.09
CA LEU A 411 -11.85 11.26 13.99
C LEU A 411 -12.82 12.13 13.18
N ALA A 412 -12.82 13.44 13.41
CA ALA A 412 -13.64 14.38 12.66
C ALA A 412 -13.30 14.34 11.16
N LEU A 413 -12.01 14.34 10.82
CA LEU A 413 -11.51 14.27 9.45
C LEU A 413 -11.96 12.98 8.71
N MET A 414 -12.18 11.85 9.40
CA MET A 414 -12.69 10.61 8.78
C MET A 414 -14.03 10.76 8.06
N TYR A 415 -14.83 11.76 8.44
CA TYR A 415 -16.12 12.05 7.83
C TYR A 415 -15.99 12.91 6.57
N PHE A 416 -14.89 13.65 6.42
CA PHE A 416 -14.66 14.55 5.29
C PHE A 416 -13.74 13.95 4.22
N VAL A 417 -12.84 13.04 4.60
CA VAL A 417 -11.83 12.41 3.75
C VAL A 417 -12.38 11.15 3.04
N PRO A 418 -11.91 10.80 1.83
CA PRO A 418 -12.33 9.57 1.15
C PRO A 418 -12.07 8.33 2.00
N LYS A 419 -12.99 7.35 1.99
CA LYS A 419 -12.94 6.19 2.89
C LYS A 419 -11.69 5.32 2.75
N LEU A 420 -11.07 5.28 1.57
CA LEU A 420 -9.78 4.62 1.34
C LEU A 420 -8.66 5.26 2.16
N PHE A 421 -8.58 6.60 2.17
CA PHE A 421 -7.59 7.35 2.94
C PHE A 421 -7.80 7.21 4.45
N VAL A 422 -9.01 6.92 4.93
CA VAL A 422 -9.24 6.67 6.36
C VAL A 422 -8.52 5.41 6.82
N GLY A 423 -8.67 4.29 6.10
CA GLY A 423 -7.97 3.05 6.44
C GLY A 423 -6.45 3.20 6.34
N ILE A 424 -5.97 3.80 5.24
CA ILE A 424 -4.56 4.05 5.01
C ILE A 424 -3.96 4.95 6.10
N ALA A 425 -4.64 6.04 6.48
CA ALA A 425 -4.13 6.98 7.47
C ALA A 425 -3.97 6.33 8.84
N PHE A 426 -4.98 5.59 9.31
CA PHE A 426 -4.90 4.94 10.62
C PHE A 426 -3.91 3.77 10.65
N ASP A 427 -3.77 3.01 9.57
CA ASP A 427 -2.72 1.99 9.49
C ASP A 427 -1.33 2.66 9.41
N SER A 428 -1.20 3.82 8.75
CA SER A 428 0.07 4.53 8.63
C SER A 428 0.63 5.03 9.95
N GLY A 429 -0.25 5.44 10.89
CA GLY A 429 0.17 5.86 12.23
C GLY A 429 0.90 4.73 12.97
N GLY A 430 0.42 3.49 12.84
CA GLY A 430 1.14 2.34 13.36
C GLY A 430 2.44 2.04 12.61
N VAL A 431 2.43 2.15 11.28
CA VAL A 431 3.62 1.83 10.48
C VAL A 431 4.77 2.83 10.71
N SER A 432 4.47 4.09 11.05
CA SER A 432 5.49 5.12 11.33
C SER A 432 6.19 4.95 12.69
N SER A 433 5.62 4.20 13.62
CA SER A 433 6.18 3.96 14.96
C SER A 433 7.05 2.71 15.02
N GLY A 434 7.70 2.34 13.91
CA GLY A 434 8.51 1.14 13.79
C GLY A 434 9.78 1.11 14.66
N PRO A 435 10.65 0.09 14.43
CA PRO A 435 11.75 -0.23 15.32
C PRO A 435 12.72 0.93 15.56
N MET A 436 12.95 1.78 14.57
CA MET A 436 13.89 2.91 14.74
C MET A 436 13.32 4.01 15.64
N THR A 437 12.00 4.20 15.66
CA THR A 437 11.32 5.14 16.55
C THR A 437 11.31 4.61 17.98
N ALA A 438 10.94 3.34 18.18
CA ALA A 438 10.87 2.72 19.51
C ALA A 438 12.25 2.60 20.19
N THR A 439 13.31 2.50 19.40
CA THR A 439 14.68 2.37 19.92
C THR A 439 15.33 3.72 20.14
N PHE A 440 15.47 4.55 19.10
CA PHE A 440 16.30 5.75 19.17
C PHE A 440 15.52 6.99 19.58
N ILE A 441 14.34 7.24 18.99
CA ILE A 441 13.56 8.45 19.31
C ILE A 441 13.10 8.41 20.78
N LEU A 442 12.59 7.26 21.24
CA LEU A 442 12.13 7.10 22.62
C LEU A 442 13.27 7.27 23.64
N THR A 443 14.44 6.68 23.39
CA THR A 443 15.59 6.85 24.30
C THR A 443 16.20 8.25 24.25
N PHE A 444 16.21 8.88 23.07
CA PHE A 444 16.59 10.28 22.92
C PHE A 444 15.68 11.22 23.71
N THR A 445 14.36 11.02 23.68
CA THR A 445 13.43 11.83 24.48
C THR A 445 13.53 11.53 25.97
N GLN A 446 13.73 10.27 26.37
CA GLN A 446 13.99 9.91 27.78
C GLN A 446 15.24 10.62 28.31
N GLY A 447 16.34 10.58 27.57
CA GLY A 447 17.57 11.28 27.96
C GLY A 447 17.40 12.79 28.04
N ALA A 448 16.63 13.38 27.12
CA ALA A 448 16.31 14.80 27.18
C ALA A 448 15.49 15.15 28.44
N ALA A 449 14.46 14.35 28.76
CA ALA A 449 13.60 14.55 29.93
C ALA A 449 14.38 14.48 31.25
N GLU A 450 15.34 13.56 31.36
CA GLU A 450 16.16 13.40 32.56
C GLU A 450 16.96 14.65 32.95
N SER A 451 17.43 15.41 31.96
CA SER A 451 18.26 16.61 32.20
C SER A 451 17.48 17.89 32.52
N ILE A 452 16.17 17.90 32.26
CA ILE A 452 15.34 19.11 32.36
C ILE A 452 14.71 19.16 33.75
N GLU A 453 15.01 20.22 34.51
CA GLU A 453 14.45 20.42 35.85
C GLU A 453 12.91 20.44 35.80
N GLY A 454 12.29 19.50 36.53
CA GLY A 454 10.83 19.38 36.63
C GLY A 454 10.17 18.45 35.60
N ALA A 455 10.92 17.83 34.69
CA ALA A 455 10.42 16.76 33.83
C ALA A 455 10.60 15.39 34.51
N ASP A 456 9.55 14.57 34.52
CA ASP A 456 9.57 13.19 34.96
C ASP A 456 9.84 12.27 33.75
N VAL A 457 10.82 11.38 33.84
CA VAL A 457 11.20 10.54 32.69
C VAL A 457 10.08 9.55 32.31
N LEU A 458 9.25 9.15 33.27
CA LEU A 458 8.15 8.23 33.08
C LEU A 458 6.93 8.94 32.47
N VAL A 459 6.69 10.20 32.82
CA VAL A 459 5.60 11.00 32.22
C VAL A 459 6.07 11.62 30.90
N GLU A 460 7.12 12.44 30.91
CA GLU A 460 7.62 13.23 29.77
C GLU A 460 8.47 12.41 28.79
N GLY A 461 9.20 11.40 29.26
CA GLY A 461 10.05 10.56 28.41
C GLY A 461 9.25 9.59 27.53
N PHE A 462 8.06 9.18 27.98
CA PHE A 462 7.08 8.40 27.19
C PHE A 462 6.04 9.31 26.52
N GLY A 463 5.28 8.77 25.57
CA GLY A 463 4.28 9.50 24.79
C GLY A 463 4.80 10.05 23.48
N VAL A 464 6.12 9.97 23.22
CA VAL A 464 6.67 10.36 21.92
C VAL A 464 6.20 9.42 20.81
N ILE A 465 6.13 8.12 21.06
CA ILE A 465 5.65 7.14 20.07
C ILE A 465 4.18 7.42 19.75
N SER A 466 3.40 7.79 20.77
CA SER A 466 2.00 8.21 20.65
C SER A 466 1.84 9.40 19.69
N MET A 467 2.69 10.41 19.83
CA MET A 467 2.69 11.57 18.93
C MET A 467 3.13 11.19 17.51
N VAL A 468 4.16 10.33 17.40
CA VAL A 468 4.64 9.80 16.11
C VAL A 468 3.58 8.92 15.43
N ALA A 469 2.69 8.27 16.18
CA ALA A 469 1.58 7.52 15.63
C ALA A 469 0.41 8.42 15.21
N LEU A 470 0.15 9.50 15.95
CA LEU A 470 -0.98 10.40 15.70
C LEU A 470 -0.76 11.34 14.50
N THR A 471 0.39 12.00 14.40
CA THR A 471 0.58 13.03 13.36
C THR A 471 0.54 12.50 11.93
N PRO A 472 1.01 11.27 11.61
CA PRO A 472 0.83 10.64 10.30
C PRO A 472 -0.62 10.43 9.91
N ILE A 473 -1.47 10.07 10.88
CA ILE A 473 -2.91 9.89 10.65
C ILE A 473 -3.50 11.22 10.14
N ILE A 474 -3.21 12.31 10.85
CA ILE A 474 -3.68 13.65 10.48
C ILE A 474 -3.06 14.07 9.15
N ALA A 475 -1.76 13.88 8.95
CA ALA A 475 -1.04 14.27 7.73
C ALA A 475 -1.60 13.58 6.48
N LEU A 476 -1.84 12.26 6.52
CA LEU A 476 -2.42 11.53 5.40
C LEU A 476 -3.91 11.85 5.18
N GLN A 477 -4.66 12.14 6.24
CA GLN A 477 -6.05 12.61 6.10
C GLN A 477 -6.12 13.99 5.45
N VAL A 478 -5.25 14.92 5.84
CA VAL A 478 -5.12 16.23 5.20
C VAL A 478 -4.69 16.08 3.74
N LEU A 479 -3.72 15.20 3.45
CA LEU A 479 -3.32 14.89 2.08
C LEU A 479 -4.53 14.36 1.28
N GLY A 480 -5.29 13.42 1.82
CA GLY A 480 -6.50 12.89 1.20
C GLY A 480 -7.58 13.95 0.95
N LEU A 481 -7.72 14.93 1.86
CA LEU A 481 -8.60 16.08 1.68
C LEU A 481 -8.10 16.99 0.55
N LEU A 482 -6.80 17.27 0.46
CA LEU A 482 -6.21 18.07 -0.61
C LEU A 482 -6.44 17.42 -1.99
N PHE A 483 -6.25 16.10 -2.10
CA PHE A 483 -6.56 15.36 -3.34
C PHE A 483 -8.05 15.43 -3.70
N LYS A 484 -8.94 15.35 -2.71
CA LYS A 484 -10.39 15.51 -2.90
C LYS A 484 -10.75 16.92 -3.39
N ILE A 485 -10.19 17.97 -2.77
CA ILE A 485 -10.45 19.37 -3.14
C ILE A 485 -9.91 19.66 -4.54
N LYS A 486 -8.70 19.20 -4.87
CA LYS A 486 -8.13 19.38 -6.21
C LYS A 486 -9.01 18.72 -7.28
N SER A 487 -9.48 17.50 -7.02
CA SER A 487 -10.38 16.78 -7.93
C SER A 487 -11.74 17.48 -8.10
N ALA A 488 -12.29 18.06 -7.02
CA ALA A 488 -13.54 18.82 -7.05
C ALA A 488 -13.38 20.22 -7.68
N GLY A 489 -12.21 20.85 -7.52
CA GLY A 489 -11.87 22.14 -8.13
C GLY A 489 -11.66 22.03 -9.64
N GLU A 490 -11.07 20.93 -10.11
CA GLU A 490 -11.04 20.56 -11.53
C GLU A 490 -12.48 20.41 -12.07
N GLU A 491 -13.38 19.70 -11.36
CA GLU A 491 -14.79 19.56 -11.74
C GLU A 491 -15.59 20.88 -11.74
N HIS A 492 -15.30 21.81 -10.83
CA HIS A 492 -16.02 23.10 -10.74
C HIS A 492 -15.51 24.15 -11.75
N ALA A 493 -14.22 24.12 -12.10
CA ALA A 493 -13.64 24.96 -13.14
C ALA A 493 -14.05 24.48 -14.56
N GLU A 494 -14.26 23.18 -14.74
CA GLU A 494 -14.70 22.56 -16.01
C GLU A 494 -16.15 22.93 -16.41
N ARG A 495 -17.03 23.28 -15.45
CA ARG A 495 -18.43 23.68 -15.73
C ARG A 495 -18.60 25.01 -16.49
N LYS A 496 -17.52 25.78 -16.70
CA LYS A 496 -17.57 27.11 -17.34
C LYS A 496 -17.05 27.17 -18.79
N LYS A 497 -16.57 26.06 -19.37
CA LYS A 497 -16.08 26.05 -20.77
C LYS A 497 -17.16 25.57 -21.76
N PRO A 498 -17.25 26.14 -22.97
CA PRO A 498 -18.24 25.74 -23.97
C PRO A 498 -17.99 24.30 -24.45
N VAL A 499 -19.09 23.56 -24.62
CA VAL A 499 -19.15 22.13 -24.93
C VAL A 499 -18.61 21.86 -26.35
N SER A 500 -17.56 21.03 -26.48
CA SER A 500 -17.13 20.46 -27.77
C SER A 500 -17.37 18.94 -27.81
N ARG A 501 -18.04 18.46 -28.86
CA ARG A 501 -18.31 17.04 -29.10
C ARG A 501 -17.03 16.37 -29.63
N TYR A 502 -16.67 15.20 -29.15
CA TYR A 502 -15.48 14.46 -29.59
C TYR A 502 -15.86 13.23 -30.43
N GLU A 503 -14.99 12.88 -31.38
CA GLU A 503 -15.12 11.70 -32.23
C GLU A 503 -13.82 10.89 -32.16
N CYS A 504 -13.95 9.57 -32.18
CA CYS A 504 -12.85 8.63 -32.37
C CYS A 504 -12.84 8.25 -33.85
N VAL A 505 -11.80 8.65 -34.56
CA VAL A 505 -11.62 8.42 -36.00
C VAL A 505 -10.66 7.27 -36.20
N TYR A 506 -11.10 6.28 -36.96
CA TYR A 506 -10.31 5.15 -37.42
C TYR A 506 -9.89 5.40 -38.87
N PHE A 507 -8.60 5.26 -39.16
CA PHE A 507 -8.05 5.19 -40.51
C PHE A 507 -7.40 3.82 -40.70
N VAL A 508 -8.01 2.96 -41.51
CA VAL A 508 -7.45 1.66 -41.90
C VAL A 508 -6.76 1.84 -43.25
N VAL A 509 -5.43 1.83 -43.25
CA VAL A 509 -4.60 2.17 -44.42
C VAL A 509 -3.46 1.17 -44.61
N TYR A 510 -2.76 1.21 -45.75
CA TYR A 510 -1.56 0.38 -45.93
C TYR A 510 -0.45 0.76 -44.96
N LYS A 511 0.40 -0.22 -44.65
CA LYS A 511 1.59 -0.04 -43.82
C LYS A 511 2.45 1.14 -44.30
N GLY A 512 2.88 1.99 -43.36
CA GLY A 512 3.65 3.20 -43.61
C GLY A 512 2.82 4.47 -43.87
N LEU A 513 1.51 4.36 -44.16
CA LEU A 513 0.65 5.54 -44.38
C LEU A 513 0.10 6.12 -43.07
N ALA A 514 -0.10 5.31 -42.02
CA ALA A 514 -0.68 5.81 -40.77
C ALA A 514 0.19 6.89 -40.13
N SER A 515 1.51 6.67 -40.09
CA SER A 515 2.47 7.66 -39.56
C SER A 515 2.43 8.99 -40.33
N ARG A 516 2.21 8.96 -41.65
CA ARG A 516 2.08 10.16 -42.48
C ARG A 516 0.79 10.92 -42.20
N ILE A 517 -0.33 10.20 -42.06
CA ILE A 517 -1.64 10.77 -41.69
C ILE A 517 -1.55 11.40 -40.30
N LEU A 518 -0.94 10.73 -39.32
CA LEU A 518 -0.76 11.26 -37.98
C LEU A 518 0.11 12.52 -37.97
N HIS A 519 1.21 12.55 -38.71
CA HIS A 519 2.03 13.75 -38.84
C HIS A 519 1.27 14.91 -39.50
N PHE A 520 0.46 14.64 -40.52
CA PHE A 520 -0.42 15.62 -41.16
C PHE A 520 -1.50 16.15 -40.21
N ALA A 521 -2.06 15.28 -39.37
CA ALA A 521 -3.08 15.62 -38.39
C ALA A 521 -2.51 16.48 -37.25
N ARG A 522 -1.30 16.18 -36.76
CA ARG A 522 -0.61 16.98 -35.74
C ARG A 522 -0.39 18.43 -36.16
N LYS A 523 -0.05 18.68 -37.43
CA LYS A 523 0.09 20.04 -37.99
C LYS A 523 -1.22 20.86 -37.95
N ARG A 524 -2.36 20.22 -37.66
CA ARG A 524 -3.70 20.82 -37.66
C ARG A 524 -4.37 20.77 -36.29
N GLY A 525 -3.62 20.52 -35.22
CA GLY A 525 -4.11 20.60 -33.85
C GLY A 525 -4.56 19.28 -33.23
N VAL A 526 -4.31 18.13 -33.87
CA VAL A 526 -4.48 16.83 -33.21
C VAL A 526 -3.33 16.58 -32.24
N SER A 527 -3.65 16.26 -30.99
CA SER A 527 -2.66 15.97 -29.94
C SER A 527 -1.85 14.70 -30.20
N GLY A 528 -2.51 13.64 -30.66
CA GLY A 528 -1.87 12.36 -30.94
C GLY A 528 -2.80 11.34 -31.59
N GLY A 529 -2.29 10.12 -31.71
CA GLY A 529 -3.03 8.99 -32.23
C GLY A 529 -2.24 7.70 -32.02
N THR A 530 -2.94 6.58 -31.97
CA THR A 530 -2.36 5.26 -31.74
C THR A 530 -2.43 4.47 -33.04
N ILE A 531 -1.32 3.83 -33.42
CA ILE A 531 -1.24 3.00 -34.63
C ILE A 531 -1.18 1.53 -34.20
N PHE A 532 -2.14 0.74 -34.69
CA PHE A 532 -2.17 -0.70 -34.54
C PHE A 532 -1.75 -1.36 -35.85
N TYR A 533 -1.11 -2.52 -35.76
CA TYR A 533 -0.85 -3.36 -36.93
C TYR A 533 -2.00 -4.34 -37.11
N GLY A 534 -2.52 -4.43 -38.33
CA GLY A 534 -3.61 -5.32 -38.69
C GLY A 534 -3.38 -5.97 -40.05
N ARG A 535 -4.28 -6.86 -40.42
CA ARG A 535 -4.32 -7.52 -41.73
C ARG A 535 -5.73 -7.45 -42.31
N GLN A 536 -5.80 -7.25 -43.62
CA GLN A 536 -7.06 -7.30 -44.36
C GLN A 536 -7.06 -8.49 -45.32
N THR A 537 -8.17 -9.22 -45.32
CA THR A 537 -8.43 -10.34 -46.22
C THR A 537 -9.24 -9.83 -47.42
N ALA A 538 -8.75 -10.03 -48.64
CA ALA A 538 -9.39 -9.53 -49.88
C ALA A 538 -9.73 -10.70 -50.83
N LYS A 539 -10.91 -10.65 -51.47
CA LYS A 539 -11.30 -11.65 -52.49
C LYS A 539 -10.56 -11.44 -53.82
N GLY A 540 -10.12 -12.55 -54.45
CA GLY A 540 -9.63 -12.57 -55.83
C GLY A 540 -9.01 -13.90 -56.24
N PHE A 541 -9.50 -14.50 -57.34
CA PHE A 541 -9.07 -15.80 -57.89
C PHE A 541 -7.56 -15.92 -58.12
N TRP A 542 -6.90 -14.83 -58.54
CA TRP A 542 -5.46 -14.82 -58.86
C TRP A 542 -4.53 -14.72 -57.64
N LYS A 543 -5.02 -14.37 -56.44
CA LYS A 543 -4.16 -14.20 -55.24
C LYS A 543 -3.89 -15.52 -54.49
N HIS A 544 -4.86 -16.44 -54.54
CA HIS A 544 -4.71 -17.79 -53.98
C HIS A 544 -3.59 -18.61 -54.65
N LEU A 545 -3.30 -18.37 -55.93
CA LEU A 545 -2.25 -19.07 -56.67
C LEU A 545 -0.82 -18.65 -56.23
N PHE A 546 -0.67 -17.47 -55.62
CA PHE A 546 0.63 -16.91 -55.20
C PHE A 546 0.78 -16.74 -53.67
N ARG A 547 -0.15 -17.25 -52.84
CA ARG A 547 -0.15 -17.06 -51.36
C ARG A 547 -0.05 -15.59 -50.92
N LEU A 548 -0.60 -14.66 -51.70
CA LEU A 548 -0.68 -13.22 -51.35
C LEU A 548 -2.01 -12.90 -50.63
N ASP A 549 -2.40 -13.77 -49.70
CA ASP A 549 -3.75 -13.82 -49.13
C ASP A 549 -3.97 -12.76 -48.03
N HIS A 550 -2.88 -12.17 -47.53
CA HIS A 550 -2.91 -11.17 -46.47
C HIS A 550 -2.23 -9.88 -46.91
N VAL A 551 -2.97 -8.77 -46.80
CA VAL A 551 -2.41 -7.42 -46.98
C VAL A 551 -2.18 -6.82 -45.61
N GLU A 552 -0.92 -6.50 -45.28
CA GLU A 552 -0.58 -5.78 -44.05
C GLU A 552 -1.18 -4.36 -44.07
N LYS A 553 -1.91 -4.02 -43.01
CA LYS A 553 -2.56 -2.74 -42.79
C LYS A 553 -2.10 -2.12 -41.47
N GLU A 554 -2.24 -0.80 -41.39
CA GLU A 554 -2.14 -0.03 -40.17
C GLU A 554 -3.52 0.56 -39.86
N VAL A 555 -3.95 0.44 -38.61
CA VAL A 555 -5.15 1.09 -38.09
C VAL A 555 -4.71 2.26 -37.22
N LEU A 556 -4.89 3.49 -37.71
CA LEU A 556 -4.64 4.70 -36.94
C LEU A 556 -5.93 5.14 -36.25
N VAL A 557 -5.87 5.29 -34.94
CA VAL A 557 -6.95 5.79 -34.11
C VAL A 557 -6.59 7.18 -33.59
N ILE A 558 -7.46 8.16 -33.89
CA ILE A 558 -7.32 9.56 -33.44
C ILE A 558 -8.61 9.93 -32.70
N VAL A 559 -8.49 10.43 -31.47
CA VAL A 559 -9.62 11.07 -30.78
C VAL A 559 -9.43 12.58 -30.82
N THR A 560 -10.42 13.30 -31.33
CA THR A 560 -10.35 14.76 -31.45
C THR A 560 -11.74 15.40 -31.52
N GLU A 561 -11.81 16.73 -31.50
CA GLU A 561 -13.08 17.46 -31.62
C GLU A 561 -13.77 17.11 -32.94
N GLN A 562 -15.09 16.92 -32.90
CA GLN A 562 -15.91 16.46 -34.02
C GLN A 562 -15.70 17.29 -35.29
N LYS A 563 -15.60 18.62 -35.17
CA LYS A 563 -15.33 19.50 -36.32
C LYS A 563 -13.98 19.18 -36.96
N LEU A 564 -12.94 19.02 -36.15
CA LEU A 564 -11.59 18.71 -36.61
C LEU A 564 -11.51 17.27 -37.16
N ALA A 565 -12.15 16.31 -36.51
CA ALA A 565 -12.29 14.93 -36.95
C ALA A 565 -12.88 14.85 -38.37
N TYR A 566 -14.02 15.51 -38.58
CA TYR A 566 -14.70 15.51 -39.87
C TYR A 566 -13.91 16.22 -40.97
N GLN A 567 -13.20 17.30 -40.63
CA GLN A 567 -12.29 17.96 -41.56
C GLN A 567 -11.13 17.04 -41.96
N LEU A 568 -10.51 16.38 -40.99
CA LEU A 568 -9.41 15.44 -41.23
C LEU A 568 -9.83 14.28 -42.11
N MET A 569 -10.95 13.63 -41.81
CA MET A 569 -11.50 12.55 -42.63
C MET A 569 -11.70 12.98 -44.08
N ARG A 570 -12.31 14.16 -44.29
CA ARG A 570 -12.55 14.69 -45.64
C ARG A 570 -11.25 15.01 -46.39
N MET A 571 -10.25 15.58 -45.71
CA MET A 571 -8.96 15.91 -46.32
C MET A 571 -8.16 14.66 -46.67
N VAL A 572 -8.06 13.71 -45.75
CA VAL A 572 -7.32 12.46 -45.95
C VAL A 572 -8.00 11.62 -47.04
N SER A 573 -9.34 11.56 -47.06
CA SER A 573 -10.09 10.89 -48.12
C SER A 573 -9.81 11.47 -49.51
N LYS A 574 -9.72 12.80 -49.65
CA LYS A 574 -9.31 13.43 -50.91
C LYS A 574 -7.85 13.15 -51.29
N LEU A 575 -6.95 13.16 -50.30
CA LEU A 575 -5.51 13.00 -50.52
C LEU A 575 -5.15 11.56 -50.92
N LEU A 576 -5.82 10.58 -50.33
CA LEU A 576 -5.59 9.15 -50.58
C LEU A 576 -6.56 8.56 -51.61
N GLN A 577 -7.50 9.34 -52.16
CA GLN A 577 -8.53 8.89 -53.10
C GLN A 577 -9.30 7.65 -52.61
N PHE A 578 -9.67 7.59 -51.33
CA PHE A 578 -10.46 6.48 -50.77
C PHE A 578 -11.73 6.25 -51.62
N GLY A 579 -11.78 5.13 -52.34
CA GLY A 579 -12.81 4.85 -53.35
C GLY A 579 -12.38 3.91 -54.49
N MET A 580 -11.08 3.57 -54.60
CA MET A 580 -10.59 2.50 -55.48
C MET A 580 -10.24 1.22 -54.69
N THR A 581 -10.20 0.08 -55.38
CA THR A 581 -9.95 -1.26 -54.83
C THR A 581 -8.63 -1.31 -54.05
N GLY A 582 -8.69 -1.32 -52.72
CA GLY A 582 -7.55 -1.59 -51.84
C GLY A 582 -7.07 -0.42 -50.97
N ASP A 583 -7.48 0.82 -51.26
CA ASP A 583 -6.83 2.03 -50.71
C ASP A 583 -7.08 2.30 -49.21
N GLY A 584 -8.08 1.67 -48.60
CA GLY A 584 -8.36 1.76 -47.15
C GLY A 584 -9.74 2.33 -46.84
N ILE A 585 -10.13 2.29 -45.56
CA ILE A 585 -11.40 2.83 -45.05
C ILE A 585 -11.14 3.81 -43.91
N THR A 586 -11.98 4.83 -43.78
CA THR A 586 -12.00 5.67 -42.57
C THR A 586 -13.42 5.87 -42.08
N PHE A 587 -13.61 5.73 -40.77
CA PHE A 587 -14.89 5.95 -40.14
C PHE A 587 -14.71 6.61 -38.78
N SER A 588 -15.75 7.29 -38.28
CA SER A 588 -15.74 7.87 -36.95
C SER A 588 -16.90 7.36 -36.10
N VAL A 589 -16.63 7.19 -34.82
CA VAL A 589 -17.62 6.85 -33.80
C VAL A 589 -17.66 7.94 -32.73
N PRO A 590 -18.84 8.26 -32.19
CA PRO A 590 -18.96 9.26 -31.14
C PRO A 590 -18.27 8.78 -29.86
N VAL A 591 -17.58 9.68 -29.18
CA VAL A 591 -16.91 9.38 -27.90
C VAL A 591 -17.74 9.94 -26.77
N ALA A 592 -18.04 9.14 -25.75
CA ALA A 592 -18.78 9.61 -24.57
C ALA A 592 -17.89 10.39 -23.60
N ARG A 593 -16.61 9.99 -23.49
CA ARG A 593 -15.61 10.64 -22.63
C ARG A 593 -14.22 10.36 -23.16
N PHE A 594 -13.35 11.38 -23.17
CA PHE A 594 -11.95 11.26 -23.56
C PHE A 594 -11.04 11.76 -22.42
N ILE A 595 -9.98 11.01 -22.11
CA ILE A 595 -9.02 11.29 -21.04
C ILE A 595 -7.63 10.93 -21.56
N GLY A 596 -6.61 11.76 -21.30
CA GLY A 596 -5.20 11.41 -21.53
C GLY A 596 -4.49 12.10 -22.69
N ASP A 597 -4.98 13.22 -23.21
CA ASP A 597 -4.27 14.05 -24.20
C ASP A 597 -3.38 15.15 -23.59
N GLY A 598 -3.26 15.18 -22.26
CA GLY A 598 -2.56 16.24 -21.53
C GLY A 598 -3.37 17.53 -21.35
N GLY A 599 -4.64 17.54 -21.79
CA GLY A 599 -5.62 18.60 -21.57
C GLY A 599 -6.73 18.23 -20.58
N ASP A 600 -7.62 19.20 -20.32
CA ASP A 600 -8.72 19.13 -19.34
C ASP A 600 -9.73 17.99 -19.65
N LYS A 601 -10.46 17.48 -18.64
CA LYS A 601 -11.42 16.38 -18.82
C LYS A 601 -12.68 16.92 -19.52
N HIS A 602 -12.92 16.51 -20.75
CA HIS A 602 -14.11 16.94 -21.49
C HIS A 602 -15.35 16.13 -21.09
N HIS A 603 -16.36 16.78 -20.51
CA HIS A 603 -17.70 16.22 -20.27
C HIS A 603 -18.60 16.47 -21.48
N ILE A 604 -19.33 15.44 -21.91
CA ILE A 604 -20.29 15.51 -23.01
C ILE A 604 -21.69 15.39 -22.41
N THR A 605 -22.56 16.36 -22.68
CA THR A 605 -24.00 16.25 -22.40
C THR A 605 -24.74 16.42 -23.72
N GLU A 606 -25.63 15.47 -24.03
CA GLU A 606 -26.38 15.37 -25.28
C GLU A 606 -27.27 16.58 -25.55
N LYS A 607 -27.42 16.92 -26.85
CA LYS A 607 -28.67 17.36 -27.49
C LYS A 607 -28.47 17.51 -29.01
N GLU A 608 -28.38 16.40 -29.75
CA GLU A 608 -28.70 16.39 -31.19
C GLU A 608 -28.94 14.96 -31.68
N LYS A 609 -30.11 14.69 -32.28
CA LYS A 609 -30.42 13.43 -32.95
C LYS A 609 -29.51 13.28 -34.17
N VAL A 610 -28.49 12.45 -34.08
CA VAL A 610 -27.71 12.00 -35.24
C VAL A 610 -28.36 10.73 -35.78
N THR A 611 -28.76 10.74 -37.04
CA THR A 611 -29.19 9.52 -37.75
C THR A 611 -27.96 8.76 -38.22
N PHE A 612 -27.72 7.57 -37.67
CA PHE A 612 -26.63 6.68 -38.06
C PHE A 612 -27.08 5.70 -39.14
N MET A 613 -26.35 5.65 -40.25
CA MET A 613 -26.63 4.77 -41.41
C MET A 613 -25.81 3.47 -41.40
N TYR A 614 -24.74 3.43 -40.62
CA TYR A 614 -23.80 2.32 -40.56
C TYR A 614 -23.49 1.97 -39.11
N ASP A 615 -23.16 0.71 -38.90
CA ASP A 615 -22.70 0.17 -37.63
C ASP A 615 -21.30 -0.45 -37.78
N ALA A 616 -20.48 -0.31 -36.74
CA ALA A 616 -19.22 -1.00 -36.59
C ALA A 616 -19.42 -2.19 -35.64
N ILE A 617 -19.38 -3.41 -36.19
CA ILE A 617 -19.42 -4.66 -35.44
C ILE A 617 -17.98 -5.02 -35.06
N ASN A 618 -17.72 -5.09 -33.76
CA ASN A 618 -16.44 -5.42 -33.17
C ASN A 618 -16.54 -6.81 -32.55
N ILE A 619 -15.72 -7.76 -33.02
CA ILE A 619 -15.76 -9.16 -32.61
C ILE A 619 -14.38 -9.53 -32.06
N ILE A 620 -14.28 -9.84 -30.77
CA ILE A 620 -13.03 -10.24 -30.11
C ILE A 620 -13.10 -11.74 -29.83
N VAL A 621 -12.21 -12.51 -30.46
CA VAL A 621 -12.18 -13.98 -30.38
C VAL A 621 -10.77 -14.49 -30.14
N ASN A 622 -10.63 -15.80 -29.89
CA ASN A 622 -9.32 -16.44 -29.81
C ASN A 622 -8.55 -16.31 -31.12
N LYS A 623 -7.23 -16.18 -31.01
CA LYS A 623 -6.35 -16.07 -32.18
C LYS A 623 -6.55 -17.25 -33.13
N GLY A 624 -6.74 -16.94 -34.42
CA GLY A 624 -7.00 -17.91 -35.48
C GLY A 624 -8.49 -18.03 -35.84
N MET A 625 -9.41 -17.56 -34.99
CA MET A 625 -10.85 -17.67 -35.24
C MET A 625 -11.42 -16.48 -36.02
N ALA A 626 -10.71 -15.35 -36.09
CA ALA A 626 -11.23 -14.15 -36.74
C ALA A 626 -11.49 -14.32 -38.25
N GLU A 627 -10.74 -15.18 -38.93
CA GLU A 627 -10.95 -15.45 -40.37
C GLU A 627 -12.24 -16.24 -40.63
N GLU A 628 -12.57 -17.19 -39.75
CA GLU A 628 -13.81 -17.95 -39.81
C GLU A 628 -15.03 -17.05 -39.56
N MET A 629 -14.94 -16.18 -38.54
CA MET A 629 -15.98 -15.20 -38.24
C MET A 629 -16.18 -14.21 -39.40
N LEU A 630 -15.10 -13.79 -40.07
CA LEU A 630 -15.20 -12.94 -41.24
C LEU A 630 -15.88 -13.66 -42.41
N ALA A 631 -15.60 -14.95 -42.64
CA ALA A 631 -16.26 -15.73 -43.69
C ALA A 631 -17.78 -15.84 -43.43
N ALA A 632 -18.18 -16.02 -42.18
CA ALA A 632 -19.59 -16.03 -41.77
C ALA A 632 -20.26 -14.67 -41.95
N ALA A 633 -19.59 -13.59 -41.54
CA ALA A 633 -20.11 -12.24 -41.77
C ALA A 633 -20.26 -11.93 -43.27
N GLN A 634 -19.34 -12.42 -44.11
CA GLN A 634 -19.39 -12.23 -45.56
C GLN A 634 -20.55 -12.98 -46.23
N SER A 635 -20.94 -14.16 -45.73
CA SER A 635 -22.11 -14.88 -46.25
C SER A 635 -23.42 -14.14 -45.93
N ALA A 636 -23.43 -13.32 -44.89
CA ALA A 636 -24.55 -12.46 -44.48
C ALA A 636 -24.50 -11.03 -45.04
N GLY A 637 -23.59 -10.74 -45.97
CA GLY A 637 -23.56 -9.46 -46.70
C GLY A 637 -22.57 -8.42 -46.18
N ALA A 638 -21.66 -8.77 -45.27
CA ALA A 638 -20.50 -7.94 -44.98
C ALA A 638 -19.50 -7.95 -46.16
N TYR A 639 -19.00 -6.79 -46.55
CA TYR A 639 -18.08 -6.70 -47.70
C TYR A 639 -16.65 -7.12 -47.35
N SER A 640 -16.13 -6.61 -46.23
CA SER A 640 -14.75 -6.86 -45.77
C SER A 640 -14.63 -6.62 -44.26
N GLY A 641 -13.58 -7.14 -43.65
CA GLY A 641 -13.23 -6.87 -42.25
C GLY A 641 -11.73 -6.62 -42.09
N THR A 642 -11.37 -5.99 -40.97
CA THR A 642 -9.97 -5.76 -40.57
C THR A 642 -9.68 -6.56 -39.31
N ILE A 643 -8.65 -7.39 -39.34
CA ILE A 643 -8.24 -8.21 -38.20
C ILE A 643 -7.03 -7.55 -37.53
N VAL A 644 -7.11 -7.35 -36.22
CA VAL A 644 -6.08 -6.74 -35.38
C VAL A 644 -5.69 -7.72 -34.27
N ASN A 645 -4.40 -7.94 -34.05
CA ASN A 645 -3.92 -8.78 -32.96
C ASN A 645 -4.19 -8.11 -31.60
N ALA A 646 -4.63 -8.89 -30.62
CA ALA A 646 -5.02 -8.42 -29.30
C ALA A 646 -4.58 -9.39 -28.18
N ARG A 647 -4.79 -8.98 -26.92
CA ARG A 647 -4.63 -9.82 -25.72
C ARG A 647 -5.87 -9.67 -24.83
N GLY A 648 -6.25 -10.74 -24.16
CA GLY A 648 -7.42 -10.79 -23.28
C GLY A 648 -7.05 -10.86 -21.80
N ALA A 649 -7.89 -10.29 -20.95
CA ALA A 649 -7.79 -10.39 -19.48
C ALA A 649 -9.21 -10.64 -18.92
N GLY A 650 -9.72 -11.86 -19.10
CA GLY A 650 -11.03 -12.29 -18.59
C GLY A 650 -10.92 -12.95 -17.21
N GLN A 651 -11.93 -12.79 -16.36
CA GLN A 651 -11.96 -13.32 -14.98
C GLN A 651 -11.76 -14.84 -14.88
N SER A 652 -11.99 -15.60 -15.96
CA SER A 652 -11.83 -17.04 -16.03
C SER A 652 -10.56 -17.52 -16.77
N GLU A 653 -9.78 -16.63 -17.39
CA GLU A 653 -8.74 -17.03 -18.36
C GLU A 653 -7.30 -16.66 -17.97
N THR A 654 -7.09 -15.79 -16.98
CA THR A 654 -5.74 -15.47 -16.49
C THR A 654 -5.16 -16.64 -15.70
N SER A 655 -4.35 -17.45 -16.38
CA SER A 655 -3.54 -18.50 -15.76
C SER A 655 -2.29 -17.86 -15.14
N ARG A 656 -2.01 -18.16 -13.87
CA ARG A 656 -0.76 -17.74 -13.23
C ARG A 656 0.28 -18.83 -13.36
N LEU A 657 1.38 -18.53 -14.04
CA LEU A 657 2.59 -19.36 -14.05
C LEU A 657 3.73 -18.53 -13.45
N PHE A 658 4.39 -19.03 -12.40
CA PHE A 658 5.46 -18.30 -11.71
C PHE A 658 5.09 -16.87 -11.26
N SER A 659 3.84 -16.65 -10.83
CA SER A 659 3.33 -15.33 -10.43
C SER A 659 3.31 -14.29 -11.56
N LEU A 660 3.41 -14.71 -12.82
CA LEU A 660 3.14 -13.89 -13.99
C LEU A 660 1.73 -14.20 -14.50
N ASP A 661 0.92 -13.16 -14.66
CA ASP A 661 -0.38 -13.27 -15.30
C ASP A 661 -0.15 -13.52 -16.80
N ILE A 662 -0.56 -14.70 -17.28
CA ILE A 662 -0.52 -15.02 -18.71
C ILE A 662 -1.83 -14.53 -19.33
N GLU A 663 -1.75 -13.47 -20.12
CA GLU A 663 -2.85 -12.95 -20.93
C GLU A 663 -2.97 -13.76 -22.23
N PRO A 664 -4.11 -14.43 -22.50
CA PRO A 664 -4.32 -15.15 -23.75
C PRO A 664 -4.24 -14.23 -24.98
N GLU A 665 -3.65 -14.74 -26.07
CA GLU A 665 -3.66 -14.06 -27.36
C GLU A 665 -5.07 -14.11 -27.99
N LYS A 666 -5.57 -12.95 -28.42
CA LYS A 666 -6.88 -12.77 -29.04
C LYS A 666 -6.73 -12.07 -30.39
N GLU A 667 -7.79 -12.03 -31.18
CA GLU A 667 -7.92 -11.23 -32.39
C GLU A 667 -9.20 -10.38 -32.32
N LEU A 668 -9.09 -9.10 -32.69
CA LEU A 668 -10.22 -8.18 -32.89
C LEU A 668 -10.53 -8.11 -34.38
N LEU A 669 -11.72 -8.52 -34.77
CA LEU A 669 -12.29 -8.35 -36.10
C LEU A 669 -13.23 -7.13 -36.11
N LEU A 670 -12.87 -6.15 -36.94
CA LEU A 670 -13.62 -4.92 -37.17
C LEU A 670 -14.36 -5.02 -38.51
N ILE A 671 -15.69 -4.92 -38.48
CA ILE A 671 -16.54 -4.92 -39.67
C ILE A 671 -17.42 -3.68 -39.64
N VAL A 672 -17.51 -2.95 -40.75
CA VAL A 672 -18.49 -1.86 -40.90
C VAL A 672 -19.53 -2.26 -41.93
N VAL A 673 -20.81 -2.19 -41.55
CA VAL A 673 -21.96 -2.61 -42.38
C VAL A 673 -23.07 -1.57 -42.36
N GLU A 674 -23.93 -1.61 -43.37
CA GLU A 674 -25.18 -0.84 -43.38
C GLU A 674 -26.09 -1.34 -42.25
N ARG A 675 -26.77 -0.42 -41.57
CA ARG A 675 -27.54 -0.71 -40.33
C ARG A 675 -28.66 -1.74 -40.53
N ASP A 676 -29.22 -1.82 -41.73
CA ASP A 676 -30.24 -2.81 -42.11
C ASP A 676 -29.68 -4.24 -42.25
N ARG A 677 -28.35 -4.40 -42.32
CA ARG A 677 -27.66 -5.69 -42.39
C ARG A 677 -27.03 -6.13 -41.08
N THR A 678 -26.99 -5.26 -40.07
CA THR A 678 -26.31 -5.53 -38.79
C THR A 678 -26.79 -6.82 -38.15
N ASP A 679 -28.11 -6.99 -38.00
CA ASP A 679 -28.70 -8.16 -37.33
C ASP A 679 -28.40 -9.47 -38.09
N ALA A 680 -28.50 -9.45 -39.43
CA ALA A 680 -28.19 -10.61 -40.25
C ALA A 680 -26.72 -11.06 -40.11
N VAL A 681 -25.79 -10.11 -39.98
CA VAL A 681 -24.37 -10.41 -39.77
C VAL A 681 -24.12 -10.95 -38.36
N ILE A 682 -24.78 -10.40 -37.34
CA ILE A 682 -24.73 -10.89 -35.96
C ILE A 682 -25.19 -12.35 -35.88
N ASP A 683 -26.34 -12.66 -36.49
CA ASP A 683 -26.91 -13.99 -36.48
C ASP A 683 -26.00 -15.02 -37.17
N ALA A 684 -25.39 -14.65 -38.30
CA ALA A 684 -24.47 -15.52 -39.01
C ALA A 684 -23.17 -15.80 -38.25
N VAL A 685 -22.65 -14.83 -37.50
CA VAL A 685 -21.46 -15.01 -36.64
C VAL A 685 -21.81 -15.88 -35.43
N ASN A 686 -22.92 -15.60 -34.75
CA ASN A 686 -23.37 -16.38 -33.58
C ASN A 686 -23.66 -17.84 -33.92
N ALA A 687 -24.02 -18.16 -35.17
CA ALA A 687 -24.20 -19.53 -35.62
C ALA A 687 -22.87 -20.33 -35.70
N GLN A 688 -21.71 -19.67 -35.76
CA GLN A 688 -20.40 -20.32 -35.86
C GLN A 688 -19.69 -20.45 -34.51
N ILE A 689 -19.96 -19.54 -33.56
CA ILE A 689 -19.34 -19.55 -32.25
C ILE A 689 -20.35 -19.15 -31.17
N ASP A 690 -20.42 -19.96 -30.11
CA ASP A 690 -21.20 -19.64 -28.92
C ASP A 690 -20.45 -18.60 -28.08
N LEU A 691 -20.74 -17.32 -28.31
CA LEU A 691 -20.12 -16.20 -27.58
C LEU A 691 -20.61 -16.06 -26.14
N ASP A 692 -21.71 -16.73 -25.77
CA ASP A 692 -22.22 -16.71 -24.40
C ASP A 692 -21.43 -17.67 -23.47
N ALA A 693 -20.68 -18.61 -24.05
CA ALA A 693 -19.81 -19.49 -23.30
C ALA A 693 -18.53 -18.78 -22.80
N PRO A 694 -18.10 -19.01 -21.54
CA PRO A 694 -16.91 -18.36 -20.98
C PRO A 694 -15.65 -18.58 -21.83
N GLY A 695 -15.00 -17.49 -22.23
CA GLY A 695 -13.71 -17.50 -22.93
C GLY A 695 -13.76 -17.51 -24.47
N ASN A 696 -14.95 -17.71 -25.05
CA ASN A 696 -15.12 -17.77 -26.51
C ASN A 696 -15.02 -16.40 -27.19
N GLY A 697 -15.24 -15.30 -26.47
CA GLY A 697 -15.05 -13.95 -27.00
C GLY A 697 -16.09 -12.96 -26.52
N ILE A 698 -16.10 -11.78 -27.14
CA ILE A 698 -17.18 -10.79 -27.00
C ILE A 698 -17.49 -10.17 -28.37
N MET A 699 -18.74 -9.84 -28.62
CA MET A 699 -19.17 -9.06 -29.78
C MET A 699 -19.95 -7.83 -29.31
N TYR A 700 -19.65 -6.67 -29.86
CA TYR A 700 -20.37 -5.43 -29.57
C TYR A 700 -20.48 -4.54 -30.80
N VAL A 701 -21.55 -3.75 -30.84
CA VAL A 701 -21.88 -2.86 -31.96
C VAL A 701 -21.73 -1.41 -31.54
N GLN A 702 -21.11 -0.60 -32.41
CA GLN A 702 -20.96 0.84 -32.23
C GLN A 702 -21.59 1.60 -33.40
N GLU A 703 -22.31 2.67 -33.10
CA GLU A 703 -22.91 3.51 -34.13
C GLU A 703 -21.84 4.35 -34.84
N VAL A 704 -21.84 4.34 -36.18
CA VAL A 704 -20.85 5.06 -37.00
C VAL A 704 -21.40 6.42 -37.45
N SER A 705 -20.80 7.50 -36.96
CA SER A 705 -21.18 8.88 -37.31
C SER A 705 -20.92 9.21 -38.78
N ARG A 706 -19.76 8.79 -39.32
CA ARG A 706 -19.35 9.02 -40.72
C ARG A 706 -18.43 7.92 -41.22
N ILE A 707 -18.46 7.65 -42.53
CA ILE A 707 -17.56 6.72 -43.22
C ILE A 707 -17.15 7.25 -44.61
N TYR A 708 -15.91 6.96 -45.02
CA TYR A 708 -15.38 7.15 -46.37
C TYR A 708 -14.60 5.90 -46.81
N GLY A 709 -14.60 5.61 -48.12
CA GLY A 709 -13.78 4.55 -48.73
C GLY A 709 -14.42 3.17 -48.82
N GLN A 710 -15.69 3.02 -48.43
CA GLN A 710 -16.41 1.75 -48.62
C GLN A 710 -16.79 1.59 -50.10
N MET A 711 -16.39 0.47 -50.71
CA MET A 711 -16.87 0.10 -52.04
C MET A 711 -18.32 -0.38 -51.95
N LYS A 712 -19.14 0.05 -52.91
CA LYS A 712 -20.47 -0.52 -53.15
C LYS A 712 -20.37 -1.83 -53.91
#